data_AF-A0A9W8Q8F5-F1
#
_entry.id   AF-A0A9W8Q8F5-F1
#
_cell.length_a   1.000
_cell.length_b   1.000
_cell.length_c   1.000
_cell.angle_alpha   90.00
_cell.angle_beta   90.00
_cell.angle_gamma   90.00
#
_symmetry.space_group_name_H-M   'P 1'
#
loop_
_entity.id
_entity.type
_entity.pdbx_description
1 polymer ?
#
loop_
_entity_poly.entity_id
_entity_poly.type
_entity_poly.pdbx_seq_one_letter_code
_entity_poly.pdbx_strand_id
1 'polypeptide(L)'
;MVIGGAGGSVQKPDDQGVGSLVLVDAIIANTKNGIVTTLKSDHATSFLLQNVGFFNVETAVQDRAGGQVLVAGGNQVVLDSWGFGLLSNAAGELSTFVNGDAIPAMNRPKEFLGKSYDSMKPNLFTRRRPKYYDEPRSNIMNVRTLGAKGDGSTDDTAVLNSVLEGAANTSSIVFIPHGVYIVTDTLRVPLGSRIIGQAWSQIMGKGKTFSDEMSPKAVVQVGRPGDRDIVEIQDLLFTVNGATEGAVIVEWNVQESTQGSAGLWDSHIRVGGAAGSNLQYRDCPKGSSSAMKDCKAASVMLHLKPNSTAYIENMWAWVADHDLDRIDLGQLDIYTGRGVLVESRLAYFWGTASEHAVLYQYQLSNAANILMGMIQTESPYFQPTPAAPYPFKAGIFPNDPTFEDCAGQSDKCAVSWAARIVDSSSVYILGAGLYSWFHNYDQACVETNDCQLRGVEVEESYDVWIYNLCTKAIVEMVSPKNSAPTLAKDNVNGFLSSILGWLQGSQDVSGRRNFTGFAVYEPDFVKRLGVSDTCETALKEHVYCHEQVQDFRSLDFRGSLNNVTLTDLVCADECRKSLESWTANVKTACADVIIADGVAYAPGMIMLSGMNETCLRDETTGDYCNDVIDGFTEVDSINGMPIQELCSYCNVQRLAVMQETKYSTFDAHFKSELDYVNSHCQLSKNTTVPDRIYPDTPGDDSCHMGEWYTTEAKITCDDISLPRNISSASLYLANQNTLATCGTKDPIPSGTKLCIPPSCSHVYQVEGNSTCSDIEIRIIPFPDIRVGDVRKYNRWVNVDCTNMDAVRASYGSTICLGPLFGDAEIGINFEGNVVPKYSDGYNSKFAPSPEGVAVAAGTTRHCGNWHVAEEADTCVTICVGQKIPAQLFLKVNPSLGTDHGACSEHLEAGKAYCVGPNYDWEDPWSPIDPDPEPTTTKTTSTATSTSTLPTHTPSFHVRACYHNDCTGDVHNNLDIDGDTCINTDCKVASLDVAATGLCPDGQVQISYWEKPNCSGEWYGYGYASRGQCRGLWTDGRKLQSLHLRCTAPITDCVNQGSCTYDPEPAQGHC
;
A
#
# COMPACT_ATOMS: atom_id res chain seq x y z
N MET A 1 -44.27 19.26 -12.66
CA MET A 1 -44.75 20.05 -11.51
C MET A 1 -44.38 19.36 -10.20
N VAL A 2 -43.25 19.75 -9.61
CA VAL A 2 -42.94 19.51 -8.19
C VAL A 2 -43.53 20.67 -7.38
N ILE A 3 -44.09 20.41 -6.20
CA ILE A 3 -44.57 21.44 -5.27
C ILE A 3 -44.02 21.16 -3.87
N GLY A 4 -43.40 22.15 -3.25
CA GLY A 4 -42.92 22.09 -1.87
C GLY A 4 -43.07 23.43 -1.16
N GLY A 5 -43.22 23.39 0.17
CA GLY A 5 -43.09 24.55 1.05
C GLY A 5 -41.77 24.48 1.81
N ALA A 6 -41.09 25.62 1.94
CA ALA A 6 -39.79 25.68 2.62
C ALA A 6 -39.92 25.68 4.15
N GLY A 7 -38.88 25.16 4.82
CA GLY A 7 -38.81 25.06 6.28
C GLY A 7 -39.01 26.38 7.03
N GLY A 8 -39.56 26.32 8.24
CA GLY A 8 -39.59 27.43 9.17
C GLY A 8 -38.19 27.88 9.55
N SER A 9 -38.01 29.20 9.77
CA SER A 9 -36.79 29.69 10.41
C SER A 9 -36.76 29.26 11.88
N VAL A 10 -35.58 29.34 12.52
CA VAL A 10 -35.33 28.96 13.92
C VAL A 10 -36.35 29.52 14.92
N GLN A 11 -37.00 30.64 14.58
CA GLN A 11 -38.01 31.32 15.40
C GLN A 11 -39.42 30.69 15.34
N LYS A 12 -39.66 29.70 14.48
CA LYS A 12 -40.95 28.98 14.33
C LYS A 12 -40.74 27.48 13.98
N PRO A 13 -40.42 26.63 14.98
CA PRO A 13 -40.27 25.19 14.76
C PRO A 13 -41.52 24.49 14.19
N ASP A 14 -42.72 24.99 14.53
CA ASP A 14 -44.00 24.39 14.10
C ASP A 14 -44.30 24.53 12.58
N ASP A 15 -43.50 25.30 11.83
CA ASP A 15 -43.63 25.51 10.38
C ASP A 15 -42.69 24.57 9.59
N GLN A 16 -42.58 23.33 10.03
CA GLN A 16 -41.65 22.32 9.49
C GLN A 16 -42.04 21.89 8.06
N GLY A 17 -41.33 22.44 7.08
CA GLY A 17 -41.48 22.16 5.64
C GLY A 17 -40.47 21.14 5.09
N VAL A 18 -40.19 21.22 3.79
CA VAL A 18 -39.11 20.45 3.15
C VAL A 18 -37.78 20.94 3.71
N GLY A 19 -37.03 20.08 4.41
CA GLY A 19 -35.72 20.43 4.95
C GLY A 19 -34.71 20.68 3.83
N SER A 20 -34.50 19.69 2.97
CA SER A 20 -33.67 19.83 1.76
C SER A 20 -34.21 18.94 0.63
N LEU A 21 -33.80 19.21 -0.62
CA LEU A 21 -34.17 18.43 -1.79
C LEU A 21 -33.13 18.59 -2.91
N VAL A 22 -32.58 17.47 -3.37
CA VAL A 22 -31.71 17.39 -4.54
C VAL A 22 -32.40 16.65 -5.69
N LEU A 23 -32.38 17.21 -6.89
CA LEU A 23 -32.92 16.62 -8.11
C LEU A 23 -31.85 16.63 -9.21
N VAL A 24 -31.43 15.43 -9.62
CA VAL A 24 -30.34 15.23 -10.57
C VAL A 24 -30.85 14.48 -11.80
N ASP A 25 -30.31 14.80 -12.99
CA ASP A 25 -30.51 14.04 -14.23
C ASP A 25 -31.97 13.87 -14.68
N ALA A 26 -32.79 14.88 -14.37
CA ALA A 26 -34.24 14.83 -14.51
C ALA A 26 -34.76 15.60 -15.74
N ILE A 27 -35.83 15.09 -16.34
CA ILE A 27 -36.58 15.76 -17.41
C ILE A 27 -37.99 16.10 -16.92
N ILE A 28 -38.37 17.37 -17.02
CA ILE A 28 -39.71 17.87 -16.72
C ILE A 28 -40.30 18.44 -18.01
N ALA A 29 -41.28 17.75 -18.59
CA ALA A 29 -41.78 18.07 -19.93
C ALA A 29 -43.30 18.25 -20.01
N ASN A 30 -43.75 19.15 -20.91
CA ASN A 30 -45.14 19.40 -21.26
C ASN A 30 -46.05 19.77 -20.05
N THR A 31 -45.53 20.56 -19.11
CA THR A 31 -46.28 21.04 -17.94
C THR A 31 -46.22 22.56 -17.81
N LYS A 32 -47.33 23.22 -17.48
CA LYS A 32 -47.38 24.67 -17.25
C LYS A 32 -46.28 25.15 -16.27
N ASN A 33 -46.26 24.61 -15.05
CA ASN A 33 -45.21 24.88 -14.08
C ASN A 33 -44.33 23.63 -13.88
N GLY A 34 -43.01 23.80 -14.02
CA GLY A 34 -42.03 22.73 -13.80
C GLY A 34 -41.86 22.42 -12.32
N ILE A 35 -41.44 23.41 -11.54
CA ILE A 35 -41.20 23.35 -10.09
C ILE A 35 -41.79 24.61 -9.44
N VAL A 36 -42.49 24.44 -8.32
CA VAL A 36 -43.09 25.51 -7.53
C VAL A 36 -42.61 25.36 -6.08
N THR A 37 -41.82 26.32 -5.62
CA THR A 37 -41.30 26.39 -4.25
C THR A 37 -41.89 27.58 -3.50
N THR A 38 -41.52 27.77 -2.24
CA THR A 38 -41.61 29.06 -1.55
C THR A 38 -40.21 29.44 -1.10
N LEU A 39 -39.63 30.51 -1.62
CA LEU A 39 -38.40 31.06 -1.06
C LEU A 39 -38.70 31.74 0.28
N LYS A 40 -37.83 31.50 1.26
CA LYS A 40 -37.70 32.29 2.48
C LYS A 40 -36.28 32.85 2.48
N SER A 41 -36.12 34.12 2.83
CA SER A 41 -34.81 34.73 3.02
C SER A 41 -34.21 34.27 4.36
N ASP A 42 -32.96 33.83 4.32
CA ASP A 42 -32.14 33.35 5.43
C ASP A 42 -32.66 32.06 6.12
N HIS A 43 -31.75 31.11 6.37
CA HIS A 43 -32.03 29.84 7.08
C HIS A 43 -33.19 29.00 6.50
N ALA A 44 -33.32 29.00 5.17
CA ALA A 44 -34.34 28.27 4.43
C ALA A 44 -33.81 26.99 3.76
N THR A 45 -34.75 26.17 3.28
CA THR A 45 -34.54 24.92 2.53
C THR A 45 -33.39 24.97 1.52
N SER A 46 -32.45 24.04 1.65
CA SER A 46 -31.45 23.77 0.60
C SER A 46 -32.09 23.01 -0.57
N PHE A 47 -31.93 23.54 -1.78
CA PHE A 47 -32.57 23.00 -2.99
C PHE A 47 -31.60 23.01 -4.18
N LEU A 48 -31.32 21.82 -4.74
CA LEU A 48 -30.38 21.62 -5.84
C LEU A 48 -31.05 21.01 -7.08
N LEU A 49 -30.80 21.63 -8.23
CA LEU A 49 -31.02 21.06 -9.57
C LEU A 49 -29.66 20.85 -10.24
N GLN A 50 -29.35 19.64 -10.70
CA GLN A 50 -28.11 19.37 -11.45
C GLN A 50 -28.39 18.49 -12.70
N ASN A 51 -27.97 18.95 -13.88
CA ASN A 51 -28.33 18.39 -15.19
C ASN A 51 -29.85 18.15 -15.33
N VAL A 52 -30.65 19.20 -15.17
CA VAL A 52 -32.13 19.15 -15.21
C VAL A 52 -32.67 19.88 -16.44
N GLY A 53 -33.46 19.19 -17.26
CA GLY A 53 -34.05 19.71 -18.49
C GLY A 53 -35.56 19.99 -18.37
N PHE A 54 -35.97 21.18 -18.80
CA PHE A 54 -37.36 21.62 -18.89
C PHE A 54 -37.76 21.78 -20.37
N PHE A 55 -38.74 21.01 -20.83
CA PHE A 55 -39.13 20.97 -22.25
C PHE A 55 -40.63 21.24 -22.44
N ASN A 56 -40.99 22.24 -23.26
CA ASN A 56 -42.36 22.74 -23.39
C ASN A 56 -43.01 23.06 -22.02
N VAL A 57 -42.33 23.88 -21.22
CA VAL A 57 -42.77 24.29 -19.87
C VAL A 57 -42.97 25.79 -19.85
N GLU A 58 -44.12 26.32 -19.39
CA GLU A 58 -44.37 27.78 -19.39
C GLU A 58 -43.52 28.52 -18.34
N THR A 59 -43.25 27.88 -17.20
CA THR A 59 -42.43 28.42 -16.11
C THR A 59 -41.62 27.30 -15.48
N ALA A 60 -40.30 27.31 -15.62
CA ALA A 60 -39.44 26.21 -15.17
C ALA A 60 -39.38 26.13 -13.64
N VAL A 61 -39.00 27.23 -12.97
CA VAL A 61 -38.98 27.32 -11.50
C VAL A 61 -39.65 28.62 -11.04
N GLN A 62 -40.62 28.50 -10.12
CA GLN A 62 -41.36 29.62 -9.55
C GLN A 62 -41.28 29.63 -8.03
N ASP A 63 -41.02 30.80 -7.44
CA ASP A 63 -41.34 31.10 -6.05
C ASP A 63 -42.82 31.52 -5.94
N ARG A 64 -43.59 30.79 -5.15
CA ARG A 64 -45.00 31.07 -4.87
C ARG A 64 -45.22 32.10 -3.77
N ALA A 65 -44.22 32.39 -2.92
CA ALA A 65 -44.36 33.30 -1.79
C ALA A 65 -44.28 34.77 -2.22
N GLY A 66 -43.20 35.16 -2.90
CA GLY A 66 -43.04 36.46 -3.57
C GLY A 66 -43.70 36.52 -4.95
N GLY A 67 -44.13 35.37 -5.51
CA GLY A 67 -44.73 35.27 -6.85
C GLY A 67 -43.73 35.36 -8.00
N GLN A 68 -42.44 35.32 -7.70
CA GLN A 68 -41.34 35.51 -8.66
C GLN A 68 -41.12 34.27 -9.53
N VAL A 69 -40.85 34.48 -10.82
CA VAL A 69 -40.26 33.46 -11.70
C VAL A 69 -38.76 33.47 -11.46
N LEU A 70 -38.20 32.34 -11.01
CA LEU A 70 -36.77 32.18 -10.72
C LEU A 70 -36.02 31.69 -11.97
N VAL A 71 -36.63 30.72 -12.67
CA VAL A 71 -36.14 30.23 -13.97
C VAL A 71 -37.30 30.29 -14.96
N ALA A 72 -37.11 31.05 -16.03
CA ALA A 72 -38.09 31.15 -17.11
C ALA A 72 -38.33 29.80 -17.80
N GLY A 73 -39.55 29.57 -18.27
CA GLY A 73 -39.87 28.42 -19.12
C GLY A 73 -39.53 28.65 -20.59
N GLY A 74 -39.78 27.63 -21.41
CA GLY A 74 -39.63 27.66 -22.85
C GLY A 74 -39.86 26.29 -23.50
N ASN A 75 -39.59 26.19 -24.79
CA ASN A 75 -39.58 24.91 -25.52
C ASN A 75 -38.47 23.99 -24.98
N GLN A 76 -37.34 24.55 -24.56
CA GLN A 76 -36.19 23.86 -23.99
C GLN A 76 -35.39 24.84 -23.11
N VAL A 77 -35.16 24.46 -21.85
CA VAL A 77 -34.25 25.12 -20.90
C VAL A 77 -33.52 24.02 -20.14
N VAL A 78 -32.19 24.03 -20.10
CA VAL A 78 -31.38 23.02 -19.39
C VAL A 78 -30.51 23.72 -18.35
N LEU A 79 -30.55 23.22 -17.12
CA LEU A 79 -29.76 23.71 -15.99
C LEU A 79 -28.66 22.72 -15.66
N ASP A 80 -27.41 23.18 -15.70
CA ASP A 80 -26.23 22.35 -15.41
C ASP A 80 -26.06 22.12 -13.91
N SER A 81 -26.03 23.20 -13.12
CA SER A 81 -26.09 23.18 -11.66
C SER A 81 -26.69 24.52 -11.18
N TRP A 82 -27.80 24.47 -10.44
CA TRP A 82 -28.60 25.63 -10.04
C TRP A 82 -29.30 25.36 -8.70
N GLY A 83 -29.40 26.36 -7.82
CA GLY A 83 -30.06 26.13 -6.54
C GLY A 83 -30.26 27.35 -5.64
N PHE A 84 -30.77 27.08 -4.44
CA PHE A 84 -30.83 28.02 -3.34
C PHE A 84 -30.55 27.34 -2.00
N GLY A 85 -30.01 28.09 -1.04
CA GLY A 85 -29.52 27.57 0.24
C GLY A 85 -28.08 28.00 0.56
N LEU A 86 -27.58 27.55 1.71
CA LEU A 86 -26.24 27.91 2.22
C LEU A 86 -25.12 27.15 1.51
N LEU A 87 -24.10 27.86 1.04
CA LEU A 87 -22.95 27.32 0.30
C LEU A 87 -21.65 27.67 1.03
N SER A 88 -20.88 26.64 1.40
CA SER A 88 -19.51 26.78 1.92
C SER A 88 -18.52 26.64 0.76
N ASN A 89 -17.75 27.71 0.50
CA ASN A 89 -16.87 27.82 -0.67
C ASN A 89 -15.37 27.74 -0.27
N ALA A 90 -14.49 27.62 -1.27
CA ALA A 90 -13.05 27.45 -1.06
C ALA A 90 -12.31 28.66 -0.43
N ALA A 91 -12.97 29.81 -0.22
CA ALA A 91 -12.34 30.97 0.42
C ALA A 91 -12.23 30.86 1.96
N GLY A 92 -12.81 29.81 2.57
CA GLY A 92 -12.76 29.59 4.02
C GLY A 92 -13.63 30.53 4.86
N GLU A 93 -14.50 31.30 4.22
CA GLU A 93 -15.45 32.21 4.87
C GLU A 93 -16.72 31.48 5.38
N LEU A 94 -17.56 32.21 6.12
CA LEU A 94 -18.89 31.75 6.55
C LEU A 94 -19.76 31.32 5.35
N SER A 95 -20.64 30.34 5.55
CA SER A 95 -21.60 29.88 4.55
C SER A 95 -22.40 31.06 3.96
N THR A 96 -22.40 31.18 2.63
CA THR A 96 -23.13 32.24 1.91
C THR A 96 -24.45 31.71 1.35
N PHE A 97 -25.54 32.49 1.47
CA PHE A 97 -26.85 32.06 0.95
C PHE A 97 -26.97 32.36 -0.55
N VAL A 98 -26.98 31.32 -1.38
CA VAL A 98 -27.35 31.43 -2.80
C VAL A 98 -28.87 31.50 -2.90
N ASN A 99 -29.39 32.41 -3.74
CA ASN A 99 -30.83 32.66 -3.86
C ASN A 99 -31.36 32.45 -5.29
N GLY A 100 -31.33 31.21 -5.76
CA GLY A 100 -31.93 30.82 -7.03
C GLY A 100 -31.04 31.13 -8.23
N ASP A 101 -29.76 30.80 -8.13
CA ASP A 101 -28.74 31.11 -9.13
C ASP A 101 -27.96 29.84 -9.55
N ALA A 102 -27.17 29.95 -10.62
CA ALA A 102 -26.21 28.93 -11.01
C ALA A 102 -25.13 28.78 -9.92
N ILE A 103 -24.76 27.54 -9.60
CA ILE A 103 -23.71 27.22 -8.63
C ILE A 103 -22.63 26.36 -9.29
N PRO A 104 -21.41 26.25 -8.71
CA PRO A 104 -20.40 25.34 -9.22
C PRO A 104 -20.94 23.91 -9.38
N ALA A 105 -20.53 23.26 -10.47
CA ALA A 105 -20.90 21.89 -10.81
C ALA A 105 -19.64 21.01 -10.72
N MET A 106 -19.76 19.86 -10.04
CA MET A 106 -18.71 18.84 -10.09
C MET A 106 -18.40 18.45 -11.53
N ASN A 107 -17.12 18.23 -11.83
CA ASN A 107 -16.76 17.56 -13.06
C ASN A 107 -17.44 16.17 -13.07
N ARG A 108 -17.73 15.61 -14.25
CA ARG A 108 -18.31 14.27 -14.33
C ARG A 108 -17.38 13.36 -15.14
N PRO A 109 -16.45 12.64 -14.49
CA PRO A 109 -15.57 11.70 -15.18
C PRO A 109 -16.39 10.63 -15.90
N LYS A 110 -15.86 10.11 -17.02
CA LYS A 110 -16.57 9.17 -17.91
C LYS A 110 -17.04 7.91 -17.17
N GLU A 111 -16.32 7.51 -16.14
CA GLU A 111 -16.59 6.42 -15.20
C GLU A 111 -17.95 6.60 -14.49
N PHE A 112 -18.34 7.82 -14.18
CA PHE A 112 -19.64 8.12 -13.57
C PHE A 112 -20.78 8.27 -14.58
N LEU A 113 -20.52 8.26 -15.89
CA LEU A 113 -21.53 8.56 -16.90
C LEU A 113 -22.23 7.32 -17.42
N GLY A 114 -23.56 7.40 -17.50
CA GLY A 114 -24.43 6.43 -18.16
C GLY A 114 -25.04 7.00 -19.45
N LYS A 115 -26.36 6.84 -19.62
CA LYS A 115 -27.07 7.29 -20.82
C LYS A 115 -27.21 8.82 -20.87
N SER A 116 -27.11 9.38 -22.06
CA SER A 116 -27.46 10.79 -22.34
C SER A 116 -28.85 10.89 -22.95
N TYR A 117 -29.52 12.01 -22.69
CA TYR A 117 -30.68 12.48 -23.44
C TYR A 117 -30.26 13.60 -24.39
N ASP A 118 -30.90 13.68 -25.56
CA ASP A 118 -30.60 14.69 -26.57
C ASP A 118 -30.61 16.11 -25.97
N SER A 119 -29.52 16.85 -26.19
CA SER A 119 -29.27 18.20 -25.65
C SER A 119 -29.09 18.33 -24.12
N MET A 120 -28.84 17.24 -23.40
CA MET A 120 -28.43 17.25 -21.98
C MET A 120 -27.06 16.57 -21.80
N LYS A 121 -26.37 16.85 -20.68
CA LYS A 121 -25.17 16.08 -20.33
C LYS A 121 -25.56 14.62 -20.07
N PRO A 122 -24.65 13.64 -20.24
CA PRO A 122 -24.92 12.28 -19.83
C PRO A 122 -25.29 12.19 -18.35
N ASN A 123 -26.32 11.39 -18.07
CA ASN A 123 -26.78 11.13 -16.72
C ASN A 123 -25.70 10.35 -15.93
N LEU A 124 -25.75 10.42 -14.61
CA LEU A 124 -24.96 9.55 -13.74
C LEU A 124 -25.37 8.09 -13.93
N PHE A 125 -24.41 7.19 -13.81
CA PHE A 125 -24.61 5.77 -14.05
C PHE A 125 -25.53 5.15 -12.99
N THR A 126 -26.61 4.53 -13.47
CA THR A 126 -27.60 3.81 -12.66
C THR A 126 -27.94 2.47 -13.31
N ARG A 127 -27.88 1.41 -12.52
CA ARG A 127 -28.15 0.03 -12.90
C ARG A 127 -29.18 -0.56 -11.94
N ARG A 128 -30.43 -0.66 -12.38
CA ARG A 128 -31.48 -1.35 -11.62
C ARG A 128 -31.15 -2.82 -11.44
N ARG A 129 -31.50 -3.35 -10.26
CA ARG A 129 -31.46 -4.77 -9.89
C ARG A 129 -31.82 -5.74 -11.03
N PRO A 130 -30.95 -6.71 -11.35
CA PRO A 130 -31.22 -7.77 -12.31
C PRO A 130 -32.51 -8.56 -12.03
N LYS A 131 -33.25 -8.88 -13.11
CA LYS A 131 -34.57 -9.55 -13.02
C LYS A 131 -34.60 -10.99 -13.52
N TYR A 132 -33.61 -11.38 -14.32
CA TYR A 132 -33.46 -12.73 -14.89
C TYR A 132 -34.73 -13.34 -15.52
N TYR A 133 -35.62 -12.51 -16.09
CA TYR A 133 -36.90 -12.97 -16.64
C TYR A 133 -36.76 -13.91 -17.85
N ASP A 134 -35.66 -13.77 -18.60
CA ASP A 134 -35.37 -14.56 -19.80
C ASP A 134 -34.56 -15.85 -19.50
N GLU A 135 -34.19 -16.07 -18.23
CA GLU A 135 -33.42 -17.24 -17.80
C GLU A 135 -34.34 -18.44 -17.54
N PRO A 136 -34.12 -19.59 -18.20
CA PRO A 136 -34.94 -20.77 -17.99
C PRO A 136 -34.68 -21.37 -16.60
N ARG A 137 -35.71 -21.96 -15.99
CA ARG A 137 -35.64 -22.59 -14.66
C ARG A 137 -34.54 -23.67 -14.51
N SER A 138 -34.07 -24.25 -15.62
CA SER A 138 -32.91 -25.15 -15.64
C SER A 138 -31.61 -24.51 -15.15
N ASN A 139 -31.48 -23.19 -15.32
CA ASN A 139 -30.28 -22.42 -14.99
C ASN A 139 -30.31 -21.93 -13.53
N ILE A 140 -31.22 -22.43 -12.68
CA ILE A 140 -31.39 -21.97 -11.30
C ILE A 140 -31.00 -23.09 -10.32
N MET A 141 -29.85 -22.93 -9.66
CA MET A 141 -29.33 -23.83 -8.63
C MET A 141 -29.90 -23.47 -7.26
N ASN A 142 -30.88 -24.25 -6.79
CA ASN A 142 -31.49 -24.07 -5.46
C ASN A 142 -30.62 -24.73 -4.38
N VAL A 143 -30.01 -23.94 -3.49
CA VAL A 143 -29.02 -24.46 -2.50
C VAL A 143 -29.60 -25.53 -1.57
N ARG A 144 -30.89 -25.43 -1.18
CA ARG A 144 -31.55 -26.44 -0.33
C ARG A 144 -31.78 -27.76 -1.05
N THR A 145 -32.02 -27.72 -2.36
CA THR A 145 -32.15 -28.91 -3.21
C THR A 145 -30.78 -29.59 -3.41
N LEU A 146 -29.70 -28.82 -3.33
CA LEU A 146 -28.31 -29.28 -3.48
C LEU A 146 -27.63 -29.62 -2.14
N GLY A 147 -28.32 -29.44 -1.01
CA GLY A 147 -27.95 -30.03 0.28
C GLY A 147 -27.96 -29.08 1.48
N ALA A 148 -27.92 -27.76 1.27
CA ALA A 148 -27.89 -26.76 2.35
C ALA A 148 -29.17 -26.79 3.19
N LYS A 149 -29.10 -26.46 4.48
CA LYS A 149 -30.25 -26.53 5.39
C LYS A 149 -30.94 -25.20 5.59
N GLY A 150 -30.18 -24.12 5.80
CA GLY A 150 -30.74 -22.81 6.14
C GLY A 150 -31.59 -22.84 7.41
N ASP A 151 -31.18 -23.64 8.40
CA ASP A 151 -31.95 -23.94 9.62
C ASP A 151 -31.48 -23.19 10.88
N GLY A 152 -30.42 -22.38 10.79
CA GLY A 152 -29.83 -21.62 11.91
C GLY A 152 -28.91 -22.42 12.85
N SER A 153 -28.58 -23.67 12.50
CA SER A 153 -27.80 -24.57 13.37
C SER A 153 -26.80 -25.45 12.62
N THR A 154 -27.14 -25.94 11.43
CA THR A 154 -26.25 -26.73 10.57
C THR A 154 -25.26 -25.80 9.87
N ASP A 155 -23.98 -26.17 9.88
CA ASP A 155 -22.95 -25.53 9.08
C ASP A 155 -23.17 -25.84 7.59
N ASP A 156 -23.48 -24.80 6.81
CA ASP A 156 -23.73 -24.87 5.37
C ASP A 156 -22.52 -24.40 4.53
N THR A 157 -21.38 -24.05 5.14
CA THR A 157 -20.20 -23.44 4.47
C THR A 157 -19.74 -24.25 3.25
N ALA A 158 -19.48 -25.54 3.43
CA ALA A 158 -18.91 -26.40 2.39
C ALA A 158 -19.86 -26.62 1.22
N VAL A 159 -21.17 -26.76 1.49
CA VAL A 159 -22.18 -26.95 0.44
C VAL A 159 -22.47 -25.65 -0.30
N LEU A 160 -22.52 -24.50 0.38
CA LEU A 160 -22.69 -23.21 -0.29
C LEU A 160 -21.49 -22.85 -1.18
N ASN A 161 -20.26 -23.04 -0.70
CA ASN A 161 -19.05 -22.86 -1.52
C ASN A 161 -19.08 -23.74 -2.77
N SER A 162 -19.43 -25.02 -2.64
CA SER A 162 -19.51 -25.96 -3.78
C SER A 162 -20.63 -25.59 -4.77
N VAL A 163 -21.77 -25.09 -4.31
CA VAL A 163 -22.87 -24.65 -5.20
C VAL A 163 -22.52 -23.33 -5.90
N LEU A 164 -21.85 -22.39 -5.24
CA LEU A 164 -21.38 -21.15 -5.87
C LEU A 164 -20.36 -21.43 -6.99
N GLU A 165 -19.38 -22.28 -6.72
CA GLU A 165 -18.38 -22.72 -7.72
C GLU A 165 -19.03 -23.49 -8.89
N GLY A 166 -19.94 -24.43 -8.60
CA GLY A 166 -20.68 -25.17 -9.64
C GLY A 166 -21.60 -24.27 -10.49
N ALA A 167 -22.18 -23.23 -9.88
CA ALA A 167 -23.04 -22.28 -10.59
C ALA A 167 -22.22 -21.36 -11.50
N ALA A 168 -21.15 -20.75 -11.01
CA ALA A 168 -20.25 -19.91 -11.81
C ALA A 168 -19.70 -20.67 -13.04
N ASN A 169 -19.17 -21.88 -12.83
CA ASN A 169 -18.66 -22.75 -13.90
C ASN A 169 -19.70 -23.19 -14.95
N THR A 170 -21.00 -23.03 -14.66
CA THR A 170 -22.10 -23.32 -15.60
C THR A 170 -22.89 -22.07 -16.01
N SER A 171 -22.43 -20.88 -15.61
CA SER A 171 -23.17 -19.61 -15.71
C SER A 171 -24.60 -19.66 -15.13
N SER A 172 -24.85 -20.52 -14.15
CA SER A 172 -26.15 -20.65 -13.48
C SER A 172 -26.36 -19.57 -12.42
N ILE A 173 -27.63 -19.33 -12.07
CA ILE A 173 -28.05 -18.45 -10.97
C ILE A 173 -28.21 -19.29 -9.70
N VAL A 174 -27.57 -18.90 -8.61
CA VAL A 174 -27.78 -19.50 -7.29
C VAL A 174 -29.01 -18.88 -6.64
N PHE A 175 -30.02 -19.71 -6.35
CA PHE A 175 -31.18 -19.31 -5.57
C PHE A 175 -31.05 -19.81 -4.12
N ILE A 176 -31.02 -18.88 -3.19
CA ILE A 176 -30.98 -19.11 -1.75
C ILE A 176 -32.39 -18.90 -1.18
N PRO A 177 -33.13 -19.97 -0.81
CA PRO A 177 -34.43 -19.84 -0.18
C PRO A 177 -34.35 -19.20 1.20
N HIS A 178 -35.47 -18.65 1.69
CA HIS A 178 -35.61 -18.09 3.04
C HIS A 178 -35.00 -19.03 4.11
N GLY A 179 -34.20 -18.50 5.04
CA GLY A 179 -33.54 -19.29 6.08
C GLY A 179 -32.35 -18.60 6.71
N VAL A 180 -31.68 -19.30 7.62
CA VAL A 180 -30.42 -18.88 8.25
C VAL A 180 -29.36 -19.95 7.95
N TYR A 181 -28.42 -19.62 7.07
CA TYR A 181 -27.34 -20.50 6.66
C TYR A 181 -26.12 -20.13 7.50
N ILE A 182 -25.72 -21.00 8.42
CA ILE A 182 -24.54 -20.79 9.26
C ILE A 182 -23.30 -21.05 8.42
N VAL A 183 -22.33 -20.15 8.48
CA VAL A 183 -20.98 -20.38 7.95
C VAL A 183 -19.93 -20.23 9.05
N THR A 184 -18.98 -21.17 9.12
CA THR A 184 -17.92 -21.20 10.14
C THR A 184 -16.51 -20.96 9.57
N ASP A 185 -16.41 -20.82 8.25
CA ASP A 185 -15.25 -20.37 7.49
C ASP A 185 -15.74 -19.52 6.31
N THR A 186 -14.84 -18.85 5.58
CA THR A 186 -15.19 -17.90 4.50
C THR A 186 -16.07 -18.53 3.41
N LEU A 187 -17.23 -17.92 3.18
CA LEU A 187 -18.05 -18.13 1.99
C LEU A 187 -17.43 -17.34 0.82
N ARG A 188 -16.96 -18.04 -0.21
CA ARG A 188 -16.28 -17.46 -1.37
C ARG A 188 -17.26 -17.35 -2.53
N VAL A 189 -17.48 -16.13 -3.01
CA VAL A 189 -18.26 -15.83 -4.20
C VAL A 189 -17.29 -15.69 -5.38
N PRO A 190 -17.22 -16.69 -6.30
CA PRO A 190 -16.32 -16.66 -7.46
C PRO A 190 -16.82 -15.70 -8.55
N LEU A 191 -15.96 -15.41 -9.52
CA LEU A 191 -16.31 -14.67 -10.73
C LEU A 191 -17.45 -15.33 -11.51
N GLY A 192 -18.28 -14.54 -12.18
CA GLY A 192 -19.47 -14.99 -12.91
C GLY A 192 -20.66 -15.36 -12.00
N SER A 193 -20.54 -15.18 -10.69
CA SER A 193 -21.62 -15.49 -9.73
C SER A 193 -22.83 -14.59 -9.90
N ARG A 194 -24.02 -15.22 -9.97
CA ARG A 194 -25.32 -14.53 -9.96
C ARG A 194 -26.16 -15.13 -8.84
N ILE A 195 -26.37 -14.38 -7.76
CA ILE A 195 -26.95 -14.88 -6.50
C ILE A 195 -28.24 -14.12 -6.21
N ILE A 196 -29.33 -14.86 -5.97
CA ILE A 196 -30.64 -14.33 -5.60
C ILE A 196 -31.14 -14.97 -4.30
N GLY A 197 -31.52 -14.14 -3.34
CA GLY A 197 -32.22 -14.59 -2.14
C GLY A 197 -33.74 -14.70 -2.32
N GLN A 198 -34.41 -15.17 -1.26
CA GLN A 198 -35.85 -15.18 -1.13
C GLN A 198 -36.27 -14.42 0.14
N ALA A 199 -36.43 -13.10 0.03
CA ALA A 199 -36.88 -12.16 1.06
C ALA A 199 -36.01 -12.09 2.33
N TRP A 200 -35.95 -13.15 3.14
CA TRP A 200 -35.18 -13.20 4.38
C TRP A 200 -34.20 -14.39 4.36
N SER A 201 -33.15 -14.23 3.56
CA SER A 201 -32.14 -15.26 3.30
C SER A 201 -30.83 -14.84 3.92
N GLN A 202 -30.55 -15.35 5.13
CA GLN A 202 -29.45 -14.88 5.98
C GLN A 202 -28.21 -15.76 5.82
N ILE A 203 -27.06 -15.16 5.48
CA ILE A 203 -25.73 -15.77 5.64
C ILE A 203 -25.18 -15.30 6.99
N MET A 204 -24.92 -16.22 7.90
CA MET A 204 -24.58 -15.93 9.30
C MET A 204 -23.20 -16.49 9.67
N GLY A 205 -22.21 -15.61 9.79
CA GLY A 205 -20.86 -15.95 10.25
C GLY A 205 -20.84 -16.36 11.72
N LYS A 206 -20.13 -17.44 12.06
CA LYS A 206 -20.16 -17.99 13.43
C LYS A 206 -18.86 -18.68 13.83
N GLY A 207 -18.40 -18.37 15.05
CA GLY A 207 -17.36 -19.13 15.74
C GLY A 207 -15.93 -18.65 15.45
N LYS A 208 -14.97 -19.43 15.97
CA LYS A 208 -13.60 -18.98 16.27
C LYS A 208 -12.84 -18.36 15.09
N THR A 209 -13.12 -18.79 13.86
CA THR A 209 -12.53 -18.25 12.62
C THR A 209 -12.73 -16.73 12.48
N PHE A 210 -13.78 -16.19 13.12
CA PHE A 210 -14.13 -14.78 13.10
C PHE A 210 -13.99 -14.11 14.47
N SER A 211 -13.45 -14.78 15.50
CA SER A 211 -13.35 -14.26 16.89
C SER A 211 -11.96 -13.74 17.25
N ASP A 212 -11.17 -13.28 16.27
CA ASP A 212 -9.88 -12.63 16.49
C ASP A 212 -9.79 -11.29 15.74
N GLU A 213 -9.89 -10.20 16.49
CA GLU A 213 -9.72 -8.83 16.01
C GLU A 213 -8.34 -8.57 15.36
N MET A 214 -7.28 -9.25 15.79
CA MET A 214 -5.91 -9.02 15.26
C MET A 214 -5.64 -9.79 13.96
N SER A 215 -6.42 -10.84 13.70
CA SER A 215 -6.40 -11.63 12.46
C SER A 215 -7.81 -11.69 11.85
N PRO A 216 -8.37 -10.55 11.41
CA PRO A 216 -9.71 -10.49 10.85
C PRO A 216 -9.87 -11.39 9.61
N LYS A 217 -11.09 -11.86 9.38
CA LYS A 217 -11.44 -12.78 8.29
C LYS A 217 -12.77 -12.41 7.65
N ALA A 218 -12.83 -12.53 6.32
CA ALA A 218 -14.04 -12.35 5.54
C ALA A 218 -15.05 -13.47 5.85
N VAL A 219 -16.25 -13.13 6.30
CA VAL A 219 -17.39 -14.05 6.38
C VAL A 219 -17.88 -14.38 4.97
N VAL A 220 -18.02 -13.34 4.13
CA VAL A 220 -18.23 -13.46 2.68
C VAL A 220 -17.10 -12.73 1.95
N GLN A 221 -16.43 -13.43 1.03
CA GLN A 221 -15.37 -12.88 0.18
C GLN A 221 -15.86 -12.86 -1.28
N VAL A 222 -15.95 -11.67 -1.87
CA VAL A 222 -16.48 -11.44 -3.23
C VAL A 222 -15.34 -11.20 -4.21
N GLY A 223 -14.99 -12.24 -4.97
CA GLY A 223 -13.76 -12.31 -5.76
C GLY A 223 -12.49 -12.30 -4.89
N ARG A 224 -11.33 -12.40 -5.55
CA ARG A 224 -9.98 -12.26 -4.98
C ARG A 224 -9.33 -10.96 -5.44
N PRO A 225 -8.30 -10.44 -4.74
CA PRO A 225 -7.59 -9.24 -5.19
C PRO A 225 -7.06 -9.36 -6.63
N GLY A 226 -7.53 -8.48 -7.52
CA GLY A 226 -7.19 -8.49 -8.95
C GLY A 226 -8.14 -9.27 -9.86
N ASP A 227 -9.13 -9.99 -9.31
CA ASP A 227 -10.20 -10.61 -10.10
C ASP A 227 -11.05 -9.55 -10.82
N ARG A 228 -11.38 -9.78 -12.10
CA ARG A 228 -12.20 -8.85 -12.91
C ARG A 228 -13.27 -9.57 -13.71
N ASP A 229 -14.51 -9.59 -13.23
CA ASP A 229 -15.67 -10.08 -13.98
C ASP A 229 -17.03 -9.60 -13.41
N ILE A 230 -18.13 -10.13 -13.95
CA ILE A 230 -19.49 -9.98 -13.45
C ILE A 230 -19.62 -10.68 -12.09
N VAL A 231 -20.19 -9.97 -11.09
CA VAL A 231 -20.75 -10.57 -9.87
C VAL A 231 -22.02 -9.83 -9.48
N GLU A 232 -23.13 -10.55 -9.35
CA GLU A 232 -24.45 -9.98 -9.10
C GLU A 232 -25.07 -10.59 -7.84
N ILE A 233 -25.33 -9.78 -6.81
CA ILE A 233 -25.86 -10.22 -5.51
C ILE A 233 -27.16 -9.47 -5.20
N GLN A 234 -28.25 -10.18 -4.87
CA GLN A 234 -29.51 -9.53 -4.49
C GLN A 234 -30.40 -10.32 -3.52
N ASP A 235 -31.28 -9.59 -2.80
CA ASP A 235 -32.26 -10.11 -1.85
C ASP A 235 -31.66 -10.91 -0.64
N LEU A 236 -30.44 -10.58 -0.21
CA LEU A 236 -29.69 -11.27 0.88
C LEU A 236 -29.51 -10.44 2.16
N LEU A 237 -29.35 -11.13 3.29
CA LEU A 237 -28.97 -10.53 4.58
C LEU A 237 -27.66 -11.14 5.08
N PHE A 238 -26.65 -10.33 5.33
CA PHE A 238 -25.38 -10.76 5.92
C PHE A 238 -25.35 -10.42 7.41
N THR A 239 -24.94 -11.37 8.25
CA THR A 239 -25.04 -11.26 9.72
C THR A 239 -24.05 -12.18 10.43
N VAL A 240 -24.05 -12.17 11.76
CA VAL A 240 -23.12 -12.92 12.63
C VAL A 240 -23.82 -13.51 13.86
N ASN A 241 -23.16 -14.44 14.56
CA ASN A 241 -23.67 -15.09 15.78
C ASN A 241 -22.70 -14.95 16.97
N GLY A 242 -23.03 -14.05 17.91
CA GLY A 242 -22.27 -13.79 19.14
C GLY A 242 -20.95 -13.02 18.93
N ALA A 243 -19.96 -13.29 19.79
CA ALA A 243 -18.63 -12.70 19.71
C ALA A 243 -17.86 -13.19 18.47
N THR A 244 -17.80 -12.33 17.47
CA THR A 244 -17.04 -12.50 16.22
C THR A 244 -16.31 -11.20 15.89
N GLU A 245 -15.52 -10.70 16.84
CA GLU A 245 -14.82 -9.42 16.80
C GLU A 245 -13.87 -9.25 15.60
N GLY A 246 -13.42 -10.35 14.98
CA GLY A 246 -12.62 -10.38 13.75
C GLY A 246 -13.41 -10.49 12.44
N ALA A 247 -14.75 -10.51 12.48
CA ALA A 247 -15.55 -10.61 11.26
C ALA A 247 -15.42 -9.36 10.37
N VAL A 248 -14.94 -9.53 9.15
CA VAL A 248 -15.25 -8.64 8.02
C VAL A 248 -16.45 -9.26 7.33
N ILE A 249 -17.64 -8.68 7.50
CA ILE A 249 -18.88 -9.41 7.14
C ILE A 249 -18.98 -9.59 5.62
N VAL A 250 -18.65 -8.55 4.84
CA VAL A 250 -18.46 -8.64 3.39
C VAL A 250 -17.12 -7.99 3.00
N GLU A 251 -16.19 -8.80 2.49
CA GLU A 251 -15.00 -8.33 1.78
C GLU A 251 -15.27 -8.35 0.27
N TRP A 252 -14.98 -7.24 -0.41
CA TRP A 252 -15.24 -7.07 -1.84
C TRP A 252 -13.94 -6.72 -2.57
N ASN A 253 -13.48 -7.66 -3.41
CA ASN A 253 -12.21 -7.55 -4.14
C ASN A 253 -12.41 -7.33 -5.65
N VAL A 254 -13.54 -7.80 -6.21
CA VAL A 254 -13.76 -7.90 -7.65
C VAL A 254 -13.84 -6.54 -8.36
N GLN A 255 -13.31 -6.50 -9.58
CA GLN A 255 -13.48 -5.42 -10.56
C GLN A 255 -14.56 -5.78 -11.59
N GLU A 256 -15.28 -4.78 -12.08
CA GLU A 256 -16.29 -4.94 -13.11
C GLU A 256 -15.67 -5.26 -14.49
N SER A 257 -16.18 -6.27 -15.20
CA SER A 257 -15.83 -6.50 -16.61
C SER A 257 -16.51 -5.49 -17.55
N THR A 258 -17.72 -5.04 -17.22
CA THR A 258 -18.45 -3.91 -17.83
C THR A 258 -19.12 -3.03 -16.77
N GLN A 259 -19.38 -1.75 -17.05
CA GLN A 259 -19.96 -0.79 -16.09
C GLN A 259 -21.17 -1.34 -15.29
N GLY A 260 -21.05 -1.38 -13.95
CA GLY A 260 -22.03 -1.91 -13.00
C GLY A 260 -22.18 -3.44 -12.96
N SER A 261 -21.30 -4.21 -13.60
CA SER A 261 -21.38 -5.68 -13.62
C SER A 261 -20.98 -6.35 -12.30
N ALA A 262 -20.17 -5.69 -11.48
CA ALA A 262 -19.90 -6.06 -10.10
C ALA A 262 -20.83 -5.23 -9.19
N GLY A 263 -21.87 -5.84 -8.61
CA GLY A 263 -22.83 -5.09 -7.80
C GLY A 263 -23.77 -5.88 -6.90
N LEU A 264 -24.44 -5.12 -6.02
CA LEU A 264 -25.25 -5.57 -4.89
C LEU A 264 -26.53 -4.74 -4.79
N TRP A 265 -27.68 -5.41 -4.72
CA TRP A 265 -29.02 -4.78 -4.70
C TRP A 265 -29.92 -5.35 -3.60
N ASP A 266 -30.72 -4.52 -2.94
CA ASP A 266 -31.71 -4.94 -1.94
C ASP A 266 -31.14 -5.99 -0.96
N SER A 267 -29.89 -5.76 -0.52
CA SER A 267 -29.13 -6.69 0.31
C SER A 267 -28.43 -5.91 1.40
N HIS A 268 -28.49 -6.43 2.62
CA HIS A 268 -28.23 -5.66 3.83
C HIS A 268 -27.24 -6.40 4.73
N ILE A 269 -26.57 -5.67 5.62
CA ILE A 269 -25.68 -6.19 6.65
C ILE A 269 -26.28 -5.81 8.00
N ARG A 270 -26.54 -6.78 8.87
CA ARG A 270 -27.25 -6.57 10.14
C ARG A 270 -26.54 -7.26 11.28
N VAL A 271 -25.95 -6.50 12.19
CA VAL A 271 -25.15 -7.03 13.31
C VAL A 271 -25.99 -7.09 14.57
N GLY A 272 -26.51 -8.30 14.87
CA GLY A 272 -27.31 -8.56 16.06
C GLY A 272 -28.78 -8.14 15.97
N GLY A 273 -29.39 -7.84 17.12
CA GLY A 273 -30.74 -7.28 17.24
C GLY A 273 -31.90 -8.20 16.88
N ALA A 274 -31.70 -9.53 16.83
CA ALA A 274 -32.72 -10.43 16.30
C ALA A 274 -32.58 -11.90 16.74
N ALA A 275 -33.68 -12.65 16.60
CA ALA A 275 -33.79 -14.05 16.92
C ALA A 275 -32.68 -14.90 16.29
N GLY A 276 -31.87 -15.52 17.15
CA GLY A 276 -30.77 -16.41 16.74
C GLY A 276 -29.44 -15.71 16.48
N SER A 277 -29.30 -14.40 16.70
CA SER A 277 -27.98 -13.72 16.65
C SER A 277 -27.10 -14.01 17.88
N ASN A 278 -27.69 -14.42 19.01
CA ASN A 278 -27.04 -14.39 20.35
C ASN A 278 -26.46 -13.00 20.72
N LEU A 279 -27.06 -11.96 20.12
CA LEU A 279 -26.79 -10.54 20.32
C LEU A 279 -28.18 -9.87 20.42
N GLN A 280 -28.98 -10.29 21.41
CA GLN A 280 -30.32 -9.79 21.70
C GLN A 280 -30.37 -9.15 23.09
N TYR A 281 -31.51 -8.61 23.53
CA TYR A 281 -31.64 -7.89 24.82
C TYR A 281 -31.26 -8.74 26.05
N ARG A 282 -31.37 -10.07 25.96
CA ARG A 282 -30.94 -10.97 27.04
C ARG A 282 -29.41 -11.11 27.12
N ASP A 283 -28.72 -10.88 26.00
CA ASP A 283 -27.28 -11.09 25.81
C ASP A 283 -26.52 -9.75 25.93
N CYS A 284 -27.02 -8.71 25.26
CA CYS A 284 -26.40 -7.39 25.07
C CYS A 284 -27.29 -6.20 25.48
N PRO A 285 -27.87 -6.17 26.70
CA PRO A 285 -28.70 -5.05 27.13
C PRO A 285 -27.89 -3.76 27.30
N LYS A 286 -28.50 -2.64 26.90
CA LYS A 286 -28.02 -1.26 27.11
C LYS A 286 -27.38 -1.02 28.49
N GLY A 287 -26.18 -0.43 28.49
CA GLY A 287 -25.38 -0.07 29.66
C GLY A 287 -24.57 -1.21 30.29
N SER A 288 -24.43 -2.36 29.63
CA SER A 288 -23.87 -3.58 30.24
C SER A 288 -22.39 -3.79 29.91
N SER A 289 -21.53 -3.07 30.63
CA SER A 289 -20.07 -3.22 30.52
C SER A 289 -19.55 -4.65 30.79
N SER A 290 -20.30 -5.47 31.54
CA SER A 290 -19.99 -6.89 31.75
C SER A 290 -20.31 -7.78 30.55
N ALA A 291 -21.23 -7.38 29.67
CA ALA A 291 -21.58 -8.11 28.44
C ALA A 291 -20.69 -7.72 27.24
N MET A 292 -20.02 -6.57 27.31
CA MET A 292 -19.25 -5.95 26.22
C MET A 292 -18.35 -6.90 25.43
N LYS A 293 -17.70 -7.88 26.09
CA LYS A 293 -16.87 -8.87 25.41
C LYS A 293 -17.71 -9.78 24.51
N ASP A 294 -18.78 -10.35 25.04
CA ASP A 294 -19.64 -11.29 24.32
C ASP A 294 -20.48 -10.59 23.23
N CYS A 295 -20.59 -9.26 23.32
CA CYS A 295 -21.27 -8.36 22.39
C CYS A 295 -20.35 -7.66 21.37
N LYS A 296 -19.05 -8.01 21.33
CA LYS A 296 -18.09 -7.51 20.33
C LYS A 296 -18.22 -8.35 19.05
N ALA A 297 -19.00 -7.83 18.10
CA ALA A 297 -19.66 -8.65 17.10
C ALA A 297 -19.01 -8.65 15.70
N ALA A 298 -18.31 -7.58 15.29
CA ALA A 298 -17.61 -7.53 14.00
C ALA A 298 -16.48 -6.49 13.95
N SER A 299 -15.49 -6.71 13.09
CA SER A 299 -14.42 -5.74 12.79
C SER A 299 -14.86 -4.70 11.77
N VAL A 300 -15.50 -5.13 10.67
CA VAL A 300 -16.01 -4.29 9.57
C VAL A 300 -17.32 -4.87 9.03
N MET A 301 -18.30 -4.04 8.70
CA MET A 301 -19.51 -4.50 7.99
C MET A 301 -19.23 -4.75 6.50
N LEU A 302 -18.73 -3.75 5.77
CA LEU A 302 -18.36 -3.85 4.35
C LEU A 302 -16.96 -3.28 4.10
N HIS A 303 -16.11 -4.03 3.41
CA HIS A 303 -14.77 -3.60 3.01
C HIS A 303 -14.60 -3.71 1.49
N LEU A 304 -14.59 -2.58 0.78
CA LEU A 304 -14.20 -2.53 -0.63
C LEU A 304 -12.68 -2.39 -0.71
N LYS A 305 -11.98 -3.48 -1.05
CA LYS A 305 -10.51 -3.59 -1.00
C LYS A 305 -9.84 -2.81 -2.14
N PRO A 306 -8.52 -2.53 -2.07
CA PRO A 306 -7.78 -1.78 -3.09
C PRO A 306 -7.97 -2.32 -4.51
N ASN A 307 -8.20 -1.40 -5.44
CA ASN A 307 -8.46 -1.70 -6.85
C ASN A 307 -9.73 -2.51 -7.15
N SER A 308 -10.62 -2.74 -6.18
CA SER A 308 -11.97 -3.26 -6.47
C SER A 308 -12.85 -2.20 -7.15
N THR A 309 -14.04 -2.62 -7.61
CA THR A 309 -15.12 -1.71 -8.05
C THR A 309 -16.49 -2.25 -7.62
N ALA A 310 -17.45 -1.39 -7.27
CA ALA A 310 -18.78 -1.85 -6.82
C ALA A 310 -19.93 -0.90 -7.20
N TYR A 311 -21.03 -1.47 -7.71
CA TYR A 311 -22.34 -0.80 -7.78
C TYR A 311 -23.24 -1.29 -6.64
N ILE A 312 -23.62 -0.41 -5.72
CA ILE A 312 -24.36 -0.75 -4.49
C ILE A 312 -25.65 0.09 -4.46
N GLU A 313 -26.81 -0.57 -4.41
CA GLU A 313 -28.14 0.08 -4.45
C GLU A 313 -29.09 -0.51 -3.40
N ASN A 314 -29.69 0.34 -2.57
CA ASN A 314 -30.52 -0.05 -1.42
C ASN A 314 -29.81 -1.05 -0.47
N MET A 315 -28.66 -0.64 0.05
CA MET A 315 -27.87 -1.40 1.03
C MET A 315 -27.92 -0.70 2.39
N TRP A 316 -28.16 -1.46 3.45
CA TRP A 316 -28.21 -0.98 4.82
C TRP A 316 -27.23 -1.79 5.66
N ALA A 317 -26.24 -1.13 6.26
CA ALA A 317 -25.27 -1.70 7.18
C ALA A 317 -25.57 -1.21 8.60
N TRP A 318 -26.29 -2.01 9.38
CA TRP A 318 -26.82 -1.62 10.70
C TRP A 318 -26.23 -2.48 11.80
N VAL A 319 -25.61 -1.84 12.79
CA VAL A 319 -25.26 -2.45 14.06
C VAL A 319 -26.43 -2.22 15.02
N ALA A 320 -26.99 -3.28 15.59
CA ALA A 320 -28.31 -3.18 16.21
C ALA A 320 -28.33 -2.28 17.47
N ASP A 321 -29.05 -1.16 17.37
CA ASP A 321 -29.34 -0.27 18.51
C ASP A 321 -30.48 -0.79 19.39
N HIS A 322 -31.34 -1.67 18.86
CA HIS A 322 -32.47 -2.29 19.56
C HIS A 322 -32.79 -3.73 19.10
N ASP A 323 -33.54 -4.48 19.92
CA ASP A 323 -33.95 -5.87 19.63
C ASP A 323 -35.28 -5.90 18.85
N LEU A 324 -35.20 -6.25 17.56
CA LEU A 324 -36.31 -6.26 16.60
C LEU A 324 -37.38 -7.32 16.91
N ASP A 325 -36.99 -8.40 17.59
CA ASP A 325 -37.89 -9.50 17.95
C ASP A 325 -38.59 -9.29 19.32
N ARG A 326 -38.57 -8.06 19.84
CA ARG A 326 -39.25 -7.66 21.08
C ARG A 326 -40.37 -6.64 20.85
N ILE A 327 -41.46 -6.80 21.59
CA ILE A 327 -42.62 -5.90 21.55
C ILE A 327 -42.29 -4.50 22.10
N ASP A 328 -41.30 -4.39 22.99
CA ASP A 328 -40.88 -3.13 23.61
C ASP A 328 -39.64 -2.48 22.96
N LEU A 329 -39.08 -3.08 21.89
CA LEU A 329 -37.91 -2.59 21.15
C LEU A 329 -36.76 -2.14 22.07
N GLY A 330 -36.43 -2.96 23.07
CA GLY A 330 -35.41 -2.63 24.07
C GLY A 330 -34.02 -2.39 23.47
N GLN A 331 -33.40 -1.27 23.83
CA GLN A 331 -32.08 -0.84 23.33
C GLN A 331 -30.93 -1.77 23.75
N LEU A 332 -29.89 -1.84 22.90
CA LEU A 332 -28.78 -2.80 22.96
C LEU A 332 -27.40 -2.14 22.88
N ASP A 333 -26.43 -2.74 23.57
CA ASP A 333 -25.01 -2.42 23.45
C ASP A 333 -24.31 -3.49 22.60
N ILE A 334 -24.26 -3.29 21.28
CA ILE A 334 -23.55 -4.18 20.35
C ILE A 334 -22.41 -3.42 19.68
N TYR A 335 -21.22 -4.01 19.69
CA TYR A 335 -19.99 -3.32 19.30
C TYR A 335 -19.45 -3.88 17.98
N THR A 336 -19.50 -3.06 16.93
CA THR A 336 -18.82 -3.31 15.65
C THR A 336 -17.82 -2.20 15.39
N GLY A 337 -16.59 -2.53 15.00
CA GLY A 337 -15.53 -1.53 14.86
C GLY A 337 -15.87 -0.47 13.80
N ARG A 338 -16.16 -0.94 12.59
CA ARG A 338 -16.18 -0.11 11.37
C ARG A 338 -17.42 -0.43 10.53
N GLY A 339 -18.04 0.58 9.95
CA GLY A 339 -19.17 0.42 9.03
C GLY A 339 -18.70 -0.01 7.64
N VAL A 340 -18.64 0.95 6.73
CA VAL A 340 -18.19 0.77 5.34
C VAL A 340 -16.79 1.38 5.17
N LEU A 341 -15.80 0.54 4.88
CA LEU A 341 -14.45 0.94 4.49
C LEU A 341 -14.28 0.82 2.96
N VAL A 342 -13.76 1.89 2.34
CA VAL A 342 -13.64 2.02 0.89
C VAL A 342 -12.21 2.39 0.50
N GLU A 343 -11.53 1.46 -0.16
CA GLU A 343 -10.25 1.64 -0.87
C GLU A 343 -10.42 1.44 -2.39
N SER A 344 -11.69 1.45 -2.84
CA SER A 344 -12.09 1.22 -4.23
C SER A 344 -11.54 2.28 -5.20
N ARG A 345 -11.37 1.87 -6.47
CA ARG A 345 -11.02 2.78 -7.58
C ARG A 345 -12.22 3.25 -8.40
N LEU A 346 -13.40 2.68 -8.15
CA LEU A 346 -14.71 3.13 -8.67
C LEU A 346 -15.84 2.54 -7.82
N ALA A 347 -16.67 3.36 -7.18
CA ALA A 347 -17.86 2.86 -6.49
C ALA A 347 -19.07 3.78 -6.62
N TYR A 348 -20.25 3.17 -6.63
CA TYR A 348 -21.55 3.83 -6.61
C TYR A 348 -22.34 3.38 -5.39
N PHE A 349 -22.79 4.32 -4.55
CA PHE A 349 -23.60 4.08 -3.36
C PHE A 349 -24.96 4.78 -3.53
N TRP A 350 -25.94 4.09 -4.10
CA TRP A 350 -27.27 4.63 -4.38
C TRP A 350 -28.26 4.27 -3.26
N GLY A 351 -28.58 5.27 -2.43
CA GLY A 351 -29.50 5.12 -1.30
C GLY A 351 -29.00 4.12 -0.26
N THR A 352 -27.84 4.37 0.35
CA THR A 352 -27.22 3.45 1.32
C THR A 352 -27.09 4.06 2.71
N ALA A 353 -27.26 3.23 3.73
CA ALA A 353 -27.14 3.64 5.13
C ALA A 353 -26.06 2.81 5.85
N SER A 354 -25.27 3.44 6.71
CA SER A 354 -24.36 2.74 7.63
C SER A 354 -24.46 3.36 9.02
N GLU A 355 -24.68 2.55 10.06
CA GLU A 355 -25.09 3.05 11.37
C GLU A 355 -24.49 2.27 12.54
N HIS A 356 -24.23 3.01 13.62
CA HIS A 356 -23.86 2.56 14.96
C HIS A 356 -22.56 1.73 15.06
N ALA A 357 -21.66 1.81 14.08
CA ALA A 357 -20.27 1.34 14.25
C ALA A 357 -19.45 2.29 15.16
N VAL A 358 -18.41 1.78 15.82
CA VAL A 358 -17.70 2.49 16.91
C VAL A 358 -16.73 3.56 16.39
N LEU A 359 -15.97 3.30 15.33
CA LEU A 359 -14.95 4.23 14.81
C LEU A 359 -15.51 5.17 13.74
N TYR A 360 -16.18 4.61 12.73
CA TYR A 360 -16.79 5.36 11.63
C TYR A 360 -17.91 4.58 10.94
N GLN A 361 -18.86 5.31 10.35
CA GLN A 361 -19.92 4.75 9.53
C GLN A 361 -19.48 4.59 8.07
N TYR A 362 -18.88 5.62 7.47
CA TYR A 362 -18.17 5.51 6.18
C TYR A 362 -16.73 6.02 6.31
N GLN A 363 -15.76 5.30 5.74
CA GLN A 363 -14.39 5.77 5.56
C GLN A 363 -13.92 5.48 4.13
N LEU A 364 -13.48 6.53 3.45
CA LEU A 364 -12.75 6.46 2.20
C LEU A 364 -11.26 6.67 2.52
N SER A 365 -10.43 5.69 2.16
CA SER A 365 -8.98 5.72 2.37
C SER A 365 -8.29 5.38 1.05
N ASN A 366 -7.44 6.28 0.55
CA ASN A 366 -6.74 6.12 -0.74
C ASN A 366 -7.69 5.86 -1.93
N ALA A 367 -8.97 6.24 -1.79
CA ALA A 367 -10.04 5.90 -2.71
C ALA A 367 -10.07 6.83 -3.93
N ALA A 368 -10.60 6.34 -5.05
CA ALA A 368 -10.79 7.13 -6.26
C ALA A 368 -12.18 6.88 -6.86
N ASN A 369 -12.77 7.92 -7.47
CA ASN A 369 -14.04 7.85 -8.20
C ASN A 369 -15.17 7.23 -7.35
N ILE A 370 -15.52 7.86 -6.22
CA ILE A 370 -16.61 7.41 -5.35
C ILE A 370 -17.82 8.34 -5.49
N LEU A 371 -18.94 7.81 -5.98
CA LEU A 371 -20.22 8.50 -6.08
C LEU A 371 -21.20 7.98 -5.03
N MET A 372 -21.79 8.87 -4.24
CA MET A 372 -22.70 8.53 -3.13
C MET A 372 -23.97 9.37 -3.23
N GLY A 373 -25.17 8.77 -3.14
CA GLY A 373 -26.41 9.50 -3.44
C GLY A 373 -27.71 8.77 -3.05
N MET A 374 -28.43 9.14 -2.00
CA MET A 374 -27.92 9.82 -0.81
C MET A 374 -27.35 8.78 0.17
N ILE A 375 -26.50 9.24 1.10
CA ILE A 375 -26.08 8.44 2.25
C ILE A 375 -26.78 8.86 3.53
N GLN A 376 -26.92 7.91 4.46
CA GLN A 376 -27.50 8.13 5.79
C GLN A 376 -26.62 7.46 6.86
N THR A 377 -26.44 8.11 8.02
CA THR A 377 -25.64 7.59 9.13
C THR A 377 -26.14 8.03 10.50
N GLU A 378 -26.09 7.12 11.47
CA GLU A 378 -26.25 7.41 12.90
C GLU A 378 -25.05 6.93 13.72
N SER A 379 -24.63 7.73 14.71
CA SER A 379 -23.64 7.31 15.71
C SER A 379 -24.23 6.32 16.73
N PRO A 380 -23.44 5.44 17.37
CA PRO A 380 -23.95 4.47 18.32
C PRO A 380 -24.41 5.14 19.62
N TYR A 381 -25.60 4.79 20.08
CA TYR A 381 -26.31 5.53 21.14
C TYR A 381 -25.63 5.47 22.52
N PHE A 382 -24.75 4.49 22.75
CA PHE A 382 -23.95 4.36 23.97
C PHE A 382 -22.77 5.35 24.03
N GLN A 383 -22.28 5.89 22.91
CA GLN A 383 -21.12 6.79 22.93
C GLN A 383 -21.44 8.12 23.66
N PRO A 384 -20.50 8.67 24.45
CA PRO A 384 -19.09 8.27 24.60
C PRO A 384 -18.82 7.30 25.78
N THR A 385 -19.73 6.36 26.09
CA THR A 385 -19.51 5.31 27.10
C THR A 385 -19.71 3.90 26.50
N PRO A 386 -18.65 3.25 25.98
CA PRO A 386 -17.29 3.75 25.85
C PRO A 386 -17.10 4.78 24.74
N ALA A 387 -16.00 5.53 24.81
CA ALA A 387 -15.53 6.43 23.77
C ALA A 387 -14.80 5.64 22.67
N ALA A 388 -14.86 6.14 21.43
CA ALA A 388 -14.09 5.58 20.32
C ALA A 388 -12.57 5.71 20.57
N PRO A 389 -11.73 4.75 20.11
CA PRO A 389 -12.06 3.55 19.34
C PRO A 389 -12.51 2.33 20.18
N TYR A 390 -12.48 2.41 21.52
CA TYR A 390 -12.77 1.29 22.42
C TYR A 390 -14.24 0.79 22.27
N PRO A 391 -14.52 -0.53 22.26
CA PRO A 391 -13.66 -1.65 22.64
C PRO A 391 -12.71 -2.18 21.56
N PHE A 392 -12.57 -1.50 20.43
CA PHE A 392 -11.65 -1.89 19.35
C PHE A 392 -10.30 -1.18 19.46
N LYS A 393 -9.29 -1.75 18.79
CA LYS A 393 -8.04 -1.04 18.47
C LYS A 393 -8.15 -0.34 17.12
N ALA A 394 -7.51 0.82 17.01
CA ALA A 394 -7.13 1.43 15.73
C ALA A 394 -5.87 0.72 15.16
N GLY A 395 -5.40 1.14 13.98
CA GLY A 395 -4.20 0.58 13.33
C GLY A 395 -4.34 -0.85 12.80
N ILE A 396 -5.58 -1.36 12.69
CA ILE A 396 -5.87 -2.71 12.16
C ILE A 396 -6.29 -2.63 10.69
N PHE A 397 -6.94 -1.54 10.30
CA PHE A 397 -7.36 -1.24 8.93
C PHE A 397 -6.79 0.12 8.45
N PRO A 398 -6.59 0.32 7.14
CA PRO A 398 -5.96 1.53 6.60
C PRO A 398 -6.63 2.84 7.04
N ASN A 399 -5.82 3.77 7.54
CA ASN A 399 -6.21 5.08 8.07
C ASN A 399 -7.27 5.03 9.18
N ASP A 400 -7.33 4.00 10.04
CA ASP A 400 -8.21 3.97 11.22
C ASP A 400 -8.07 5.24 12.11
N PRO A 401 -9.18 5.88 12.54
CA PRO A 401 -9.10 7.02 13.45
C PRO A 401 -8.70 6.57 14.87
N THR A 402 -7.62 7.14 15.41
CA THR A 402 -7.12 6.84 16.76
C THR A 402 -7.87 7.60 17.87
N PHE A 403 -8.47 8.75 17.54
CA PHE A 403 -9.10 9.71 18.47
C PHE A 403 -8.14 10.28 19.56
N GLU A 404 -6.83 10.12 19.40
CA GLU A 404 -5.82 10.68 20.30
C GLU A 404 -5.83 12.22 20.31
N ASP A 405 -6.29 12.83 19.23
CA ASP A 405 -6.49 14.29 19.10
C ASP A 405 -7.61 14.82 20.01
N CYS A 406 -8.54 13.96 20.45
CA CYS A 406 -9.56 14.28 21.44
C CYS A 406 -9.02 14.31 22.89
N ALA A 407 -7.75 13.99 23.14
CA ALA A 407 -7.17 14.01 24.48
C ALA A 407 -7.25 15.42 25.12
N GLY A 408 -7.98 15.54 26.23
CA GLY A 408 -8.22 16.82 26.90
C GLY A 408 -9.32 17.70 26.28
N GLN A 409 -9.98 17.23 25.22
CA GLN A 409 -11.19 17.87 24.67
C GLN A 409 -12.46 17.42 25.42
N SER A 410 -13.64 17.80 24.92
CA SER A 410 -14.92 17.25 25.40
C SER A 410 -15.02 15.76 25.07
N ASP A 411 -15.66 15.03 25.98
CA ASP A 411 -16.25 13.70 25.80
C ASP A 411 -17.01 13.51 24.48
N LYS A 412 -17.65 14.56 23.96
CA LYS A 412 -18.35 14.62 22.67
C LYS A 412 -17.43 14.53 21.44
N CYS A 413 -16.11 14.59 21.60
CA CYS A 413 -15.13 14.48 20.52
C CYS A 413 -14.89 13.03 20.08
N ALA A 414 -14.82 12.09 21.03
CA ALA A 414 -14.47 10.69 20.77
C ALA A 414 -15.72 9.83 20.46
N VAL A 415 -16.47 10.28 19.46
CA VAL A 415 -17.71 9.68 18.95
C VAL A 415 -17.51 9.34 17.47
N SER A 416 -18.15 8.26 16.97
CA SER A 416 -17.93 7.71 15.64
C SER A 416 -18.10 8.75 14.53
N TRP A 417 -17.17 8.80 13.58
CA TRP A 417 -17.30 9.67 12.42
C TRP A 417 -18.44 9.22 11.50
N ALA A 418 -19.25 10.16 11.03
CA ALA A 418 -20.29 9.86 10.06
C ALA A 418 -19.68 9.52 8.69
N ALA A 419 -18.74 10.35 8.22
CA ALA A 419 -17.90 10.05 7.07
C ALA A 419 -16.46 10.54 7.29
N ARG A 420 -15.47 9.81 6.78
CA ARG A 420 -14.07 10.26 6.66
C ARG A 420 -13.63 10.12 5.21
N ILE A 421 -12.93 11.13 4.70
CA ILE A 421 -12.36 11.17 3.36
C ILE A 421 -10.87 11.46 3.51
N VAL A 422 -10.03 10.44 3.34
CA VAL A 422 -8.59 10.48 3.67
C VAL A 422 -7.79 9.99 2.46
N ASP A 423 -6.78 10.75 2.02
CA ASP A 423 -5.93 10.45 0.85
C ASP A 423 -6.72 10.17 -0.45
N SER A 424 -7.94 10.72 -0.57
CA SER A 424 -8.93 10.29 -1.56
C SER A 424 -9.24 11.35 -2.63
N SER A 425 -9.68 10.89 -3.80
CA SER A 425 -9.84 11.72 -5.01
C SER A 425 -11.16 11.47 -5.74
N SER A 426 -11.73 12.53 -6.34
CA SER A 426 -13.00 12.48 -7.10
C SER A 426 -14.13 11.81 -6.30
N VAL A 427 -14.44 12.40 -5.14
CA VAL A 427 -15.43 11.91 -4.17
C VAL A 427 -16.64 12.83 -4.17
N TYR A 428 -17.75 12.37 -4.75
CA TYR A 428 -18.96 13.18 -4.94
C TYR A 428 -20.13 12.62 -4.12
N ILE A 429 -20.61 13.42 -3.17
CA ILE A 429 -21.74 13.10 -2.30
C ILE A 429 -22.94 13.97 -2.71
N LEU A 430 -24.00 13.32 -3.18
CA LEU A 430 -25.26 13.91 -3.66
C LEU A 430 -26.38 13.67 -2.64
N GLY A 431 -26.31 14.39 -1.52
CA GLY A 431 -27.19 14.22 -0.38
C GLY A 431 -26.58 13.34 0.70
N ALA A 432 -26.59 13.86 1.93
CA ALA A 432 -26.14 13.14 3.12
C ALA A 432 -27.04 13.52 4.31
N GLY A 433 -27.51 12.54 5.07
CA GLY A 433 -28.24 12.73 6.33
C GLY A 433 -27.46 12.11 7.47
N LEU A 434 -26.77 12.92 8.28
CA LEU A 434 -25.79 12.44 9.26
C LEU A 434 -26.19 12.88 10.67
N TYR A 435 -26.57 11.94 11.54
CA TYR A 435 -27.26 12.25 12.80
C TYR A 435 -26.50 11.74 14.03
N SER A 436 -26.51 12.53 15.09
CA SER A 436 -26.11 12.12 16.43
C SER A 436 -27.27 12.41 17.38
N TRP A 437 -27.90 11.35 17.90
CA TRP A 437 -29.19 11.46 18.62
C TRP A 437 -29.09 11.39 20.13
N PHE A 438 -27.93 11.00 20.64
CA PHE A 438 -27.73 10.66 22.04
C PHE A 438 -26.33 11.05 22.51
N HIS A 439 -26.21 11.25 23.81
CA HIS A 439 -24.94 11.31 24.51
C HIS A 439 -25.01 10.36 25.71
N ASN A 440 -24.44 9.15 25.58
CA ASN A 440 -24.65 8.02 26.50
C ASN A 440 -26.15 7.79 26.79
N TYR A 441 -26.92 7.58 25.72
CA TYR A 441 -28.37 7.41 25.72
C TYR A 441 -29.25 8.54 26.31
N ASP A 442 -28.69 9.69 26.69
CA ASP A 442 -29.47 10.90 27.00
C ASP A 442 -29.69 11.75 25.73
N GLN A 443 -30.86 12.39 25.60
CA GLN A 443 -31.24 13.19 24.41
C GLN A 443 -31.32 14.70 24.65
N ALA A 444 -30.97 15.22 25.82
CA ALA A 444 -30.96 16.67 26.06
C ALA A 444 -30.05 17.43 25.07
N CYS A 445 -28.98 16.77 24.60
CA CYS A 445 -28.08 17.27 23.57
C CYS A 445 -28.74 17.52 22.19
N VAL A 446 -29.93 16.94 21.93
CA VAL A 446 -30.69 17.11 20.68
C VAL A 446 -31.36 18.50 20.64
N GLU A 447 -31.71 19.06 21.80
CA GLU A 447 -32.26 20.42 21.92
C GLU A 447 -31.16 21.48 21.76
N THR A 448 -30.00 21.28 22.38
CA THR A 448 -28.81 22.14 22.25
C THR A 448 -28.03 21.94 20.95
N ASN A 449 -28.37 20.90 20.18
CA ASN A 449 -27.73 20.50 18.92
C ASN A 449 -26.24 20.18 19.04
N ASP A 450 -25.84 19.52 20.13
CA ASP A 450 -24.45 19.25 20.48
C ASP A 450 -24.23 17.83 21.06
N CYS A 451 -24.88 16.79 20.54
CA CYS A 451 -24.63 15.40 20.96
C CYS A 451 -23.20 14.94 20.63
N GLN A 452 -22.64 15.45 19.53
CA GLN A 452 -21.32 15.08 19.01
C GLN A 452 -20.59 16.32 18.49
N LEU A 453 -19.27 16.36 18.63
CA LEU A 453 -18.46 17.51 18.21
C LEU A 453 -18.31 17.56 16.68
N ARG A 454 -17.91 16.45 16.04
CA ARG A 454 -17.44 16.41 14.64
C ARG A 454 -18.14 15.35 13.80
N GLY A 455 -18.58 15.69 12.59
CA GLY A 455 -19.39 14.81 11.73
C GLY A 455 -18.62 14.19 10.57
N VAL A 456 -18.13 15.02 9.66
CA VAL A 456 -17.36 14.60 8.47
C VAL A 456 -15.92 15.08 8.58
N GLU A 457 -14.95 14.18 8.47
CA GLU A 457 -13.53 14.56 8.32
C GLU A 457 -13.11 14.55 6.85
N VAL A 458 -12.29 15.51 6.46
CA VAL A 458 -11.56 15.51 5.18
C VAL A 458 -10.09 15.77 5.46
N GLU A 459 -9.22 14.90 4.95
CA GLU A 459 -7.77 14.95 5.14
C GLU A 459 -7.04 14.58 3.84
N GLU A 460 -6.05 15.40 3.46
CA GLU A 460 -5.20 15.28 2.25
C GLU A 460 -5.95 14.83 0.97
N SER A 461 -7.17 15.35 0.77
CA SER A 461 -8.10 14.88 -0.28
C SER A 461 -8.54 16.00 -1.22
N TYR A 462 -8.71 15.69 -2.51
CA TYR A 462 -8.99 16.67 -3.57
C TYR A 462 -10.10 16.21 -4.53
N ASP A 463 -10.70 17.15 -5.27
CA ASP A 463 -11.91 16.92 -6.08
C ASP A 463 -13.03 16.28 -5.23
N VAL A 464 -13.22 16.84 -4.02
CA VAL A 464 -14.25 16.42 -3.06
C VAL A 464 -15.42 17.40 -3.12
N TRP A 465 -16.62 16.89 -3.43
CA TRP A 465 -17.84 17.68 -3.61
C TRP A 465 -18.96 17.11 -2.76
N ILE A 466 -19.44 17.87 -1.78
CA ILE A 466 -20.50 17.42 -0.87
C ILE A 466 -21.72 18.32 -1.04
N TYR A 467 -22.70 17.89 -1.83
CA TYR A 467 -23.96 18.59 -2.04
C TYR A 467 -25.06 18.10 -1.10
N ASN A 468 -25.96 19.01 -0.71
CA ASN A 468 -27.17 18.71 0.06
C ASN A 468 -26.88 17.94 1.38
N LEU A 469 -25.80 18.32 2.08
CA LEU A 469 -25.43 17.77 3.38
C LEU A 469 -26.38 18.31 4.46
N CYS A 470 -26.95 17.41 5.25
CA CYS A 470 -27.83 17.69 6.38
C CYS A 470 -27.33 16.94 7.61
N THR A 471 -27.19 17.62 8.75
CA THR A 471 -26.78 17.01 10.02
C THR A 471 -27.78 17.24 11.15
N LYS A 472 -27.75 16.39 12.18
CA LYS A 472 -28.47 16.61 13.44
C LYS A 472 -27.56 16.50 14.65
N ALA A 473 -27.57 17.56 15.47
CA ALA A 473 -26.87 17.66 16.75
C ALA A 473 -25.38 17.27 16.74
N ILE A 474 -24.73 17.56 15.61
CA ILE A 474 -23.28 17.52 15.43
C ILE A 474 -22.82 18.97 15.31
N VAL A 475 -21.87 19.42 16.14
CA VAL A 475 -21.46 20.85 16.21
C VAL A 475 -20.73 21.29 14.93
N GLU A 476 -19.84 20.46 14.41
CA GLU A 476 -19.07 20.68 13.18
C GLU A 476 -19.58 19.74 12.09
N MET A 477 -20.27 20.28 11.08
CA MET A 477 -20.84 19.49 9.97
C MET A 477 -19.74 18.85 9.12
N VAL A 478 -18.68 19.61 8.87
CA VAL A 478 -17.44 19.19 8.20
C VAL A 478 -16.28 19.80 8.97
N SER A 479 -15.30 18.97 9.33
CA SER A 479 -14.09 19.31 10.06
C SER A 479 -12.87 18.92 9.21
N PRO A 480 -12.44 19.75 8.24
CA PRO A 480 -11.28 19.43 7.42
C PRO A 480 -10.00 19.63 8.26
N LYS A 481 -9.03 18.71 8.15
CA LYS A 481 -7.80 18.74 8.94
C LYS A 481 -7.05 20.08 8.78
N ASN A 482 -6.54 20.61 9.89
CA ASN A 482 -5.82 21.90 9.95
C ASN A 482 -6.56 23.10 9.32
N SER A 483 -7.89 23.03 9.17
CA SER A 483 -8.74 24.00 8.48
C SER A 483 -9.91 24.47 9.36
N ALA A 484 -10.59 25.55 8.99
CA ALA A 484 -11.77 26.01 9.72
C ALA A 484 -12.98 25.08 9.49
N PRO A 485 -13.65 24.59 10.56
CA PRO A 485 -14.81 23.71 10.43
C PRO A 485 -16.07 24.45 9.97
N THR A 486 -16.91 23.78 9.19
CA THR A 486 -18.25 24.27 8.81
C THR A 486 -19.23 23.98 9.94
N LEU A 487 -19.54 25.00 10.75
CA LEU A 487 -20.32 24.85 12.00
C LEU A 487 -21.83 24.72 11.75
N ALA A 488 -22.47 23.77 12.43
CA ALA A 488 -23.90 23.51 12.30
C ALA A 488 -24.78 24.68 12.80
N LYS A 489 -24.32 25.40 13.82
CA LYS A 489 -25.03 26.56 14.42
C LYS A 489 -25.35 27.66 13.39
N ASP A 490 -24.46 27.85 12.40
CA ASP A 490 -24.58 28.89 11.38
C ASP A 490 -25.42 28.43 10.18
N ASN A 491 -25.75 27.13 10.13
CA ASN A 491 -26.41 26.44 9.03
C ASN A 491 -27.75 25.78 9.42
N VAL A 492 -28.34 26.15 10.57
CA VAL A 492 -29.64 25.63 11.04
C VAL A 492 -30.76 25.96 10.05
N ASN A 493 -31.61 24.96 9.75
CA ASN A 493 -32.76 25.01 8.84
C ASN A 493 -33.88 24.09 9.38
N GLY A 494 -34.84 24.68 10.09
CA GLY A 494 -35.86 23.94 10.83
C GLY A 494 -35.28 23.07 11.94
N PHE A 495 -35.33 21.75 11.75
CA PHE A 495 -34.94 20.74 12.75
C PHE A 495 -33.48 20.26 12.62
N LEU A 496 -32.93 20.35 11.41
CA LEU A 496 -31.56 19.95 11.04
C LEU A 496 -30.70 21.19 10.84
N SER A 497 -29.39 21.02 10.71
CA SER A 497 -28.55 21.97 9.97
C SER A 497 -28.33 21.45 8.55
N SER A 498 -28.34 22.32 7.54
CA SER A 498 -28.21 21.90 6.14
C SER A 498 -27.49 22.92 5.27
N ILE A 499 -26.68 22.42 4.35
CA ILE A 499 -26.03 23.21 3.31
C ILE A 499 -26.38 22.68 1.92
N LEU A 500 -26.54 23.59 0.97
CA LEU A 500 -26.70 23.31 -0.46
C LEU A 500 -25.45 22.62 -1.01
N GLY A 501 -24.27 23.05 -0.55
CA GLY A 501 -23.02 22.35 -0.79
C GLY A 501 -21.84 22.86 0.05
N TRP A 502 -20.89 21.97 0.27
CA TRP A 502 -19.53 22.26 0.72
C TRP A 502 -18.58 21.98 -0.44
N LEU A 503 -17.80 22.99 -0.81
CA LEU A 503 -17.00 23.03 -2.04
C LEU A 503 -15.52 23.37 -1.76
N GLN A 504 -15.04 23.31 -0.52
CA GLN A 504 -13.64 23.65 -0.21
C GLN A 504 -12.66 22.69 -0.90
N GLY A 505 -12.91 21.38 -0.84
CA GLY A 505 -12.13 20.36 -1.56
C GLY A 505 -12.36 20.28 -3.08
N SER A 506 -13.11 21.21 -3.69
CA SER A 506 -13.45 21.15 -5.12
C SER A 506 -12.39 21.75 -6.06
N GLN A 507 -11.45 22.52 -5.52
CA GLN A 507 -10.43 23.25 -6.30
C GLN A 507 -9.00 23.03 -5.77
N ASP A 508 -8.86 22.77 -4.47
CA ASP A 508 -7.60 22.57 -3.78
C ASP A 508 -7.64 21.27 -2.95
N VAL A 509 -6.48 20.79 -2.52
CA VAL A 509 -6.42 19.74 -1.49
C VAL A 509 -6.97 20.32 -0.19
N SER A 510 -8.05 19.71 0.31
CA SER A 510 -8.68 20.07 1.57
C SER A 510 -8.20 19.14 2.67
N GLY A 511 -8.06 19.68 3.88
CA GLY A 511 -7.58 18.90 5.01
C GLY A 511 -6.06 18.66 4.98
N ARG A 512 -5.27 19.65 4.54
CA ARG A 512 -3.82 19.47 4.37
C ARG A 512 -3.13 19.14 5.69
N ARG A 513 -2.33 18.07 5.69
CA ARG A 513 -1.44 17.72 6.81
C ARG A 513 -0.30 18.74 6.90
N ASN A 514 0.29 18.87 8.10
CA ASN A 514 1.51 19.69 8.27
C ASN A 514 2.76 19.00 7.71
N PHE A 515 2.70 17.67 7.57
CA PHE A 515 3.74 16.83 6.97
C PHE A 515 3.14 15.92 5.91
N THR A 516 3.82 15.77 4.77
CA THR A 516 3.54 14.70 3.79
C THR A 516 3.74 13.32 4.39
N GLY A 517 4.71 13.20 5.31
CA GLY A 517 5.13 11.95 5.92
C GLY A 517 5.98 11.07 5.01
N PHE A 518 6.37 9.92 5.54
CA PHE A 518 7.12 8.87 4.84
C PHE A 518 6.69 7.47 5.31
N ALA A 519 6.86 6.47 4.44
CA ALA A 519 6.74 5.07 4.85
C ALA A 519 8.06 4.58 5.47
N VAL A 520 7.99 3.87 6.61
CA VAL A 520 9.18 3.30 7.26
C VAL A 520 9.72 2.09 6.49
N TYR A 521 8.85 1.39 5.77
CA TYR A 521 9.19 0.30 4.85
C TYR A 521 8.49 0.51 3.51
N GLU A 522 9.21 0.26 2.42
CA GLU A 522 8.66 0.36 1.07
C GLU A 522 7.45 -0.56 0.84
N PRO A 523 6.31 -0.08 0.31
CA PRO A 523 5.09 -0.91 0.20
C PRO A 523 5.26 -2.19 -0.62
N ASP A 524 6.13 -2.18 -1.63
CA ASP A 524 6.47 -3.37 -2.43
C ASP A 524 7.47 -4.31 -1.73
N PHE A 525 8.27 -3.81 -0.79
CA PHE A 525 9.06 -4.66 0.10
C PHE A 525 8.15 -5.39 1.09
N VAL A 526 7.26 -4.66 1.78
CA VAL A 526 6.28 -5.24 2.72
C VAL A 526 5.46 -6.34 2.05
N LYS A 527 4.96 -6.09 0.83
CA LYS A 527 4.18 -7.07 0.05
C LYS A 527 4.95 -8.35 -0.27
N ARG A 528 6.29 -8.30 -0.36
CA ARG A 528 7.15 -9.47 -0.58
C ARG A 528 7.44 -10.26 0.70
N LEU A 529 7.14 -9.73 1.89
CA LEU A 529 7.32 -10.46 3.16
C LEU A 529 6.28 -11.56 3.39
N GLY A 530 5.10 -11.49 2.75
CA GLY A 530 4.04 -12.50 2.91
C GLY A 530 3.43 -12.56 4.30
N VAL A 531 3.39 -11.42 5.01
CA VAL A 531 2.77 -11.26 6.34
C VAL A 531 1.23 -11.25 6.28
N SER A 532 0.55 -11.16 7.43
CA SER A 532 -0.92 -10.98 7.48
C SER A 532 -1.34 -9.60 6.95
N ASP A 533 -2.56 -9.48 6.41
CA ASP A 533 -3.15 -8.19 6.00
C ASP A 533 -3.02 -7.08 7.05
N THR A 534 -3.16 -7.43 8.34
CA THR A 534 -3.04 -6.49 9.47
C THR A 534 -1.61 -6.03 9.71
N CYS A 535 -0.63 -6.92 9.57
CA CYS A 535 0.79 -6.55 9.62
C CYS A 535 1.22 -5.78 8.36
N GLU A 536 0.73 -6.17 7.18
CA GLU A 536 0.97 -5.45 5.92
C GLU A 536 0.41 -4.02 5.99
N THR A 537 -0.77 -3.84 6.60
CA THR A 537 -1.38 -2.53 6.85
C THR A 537 -0.52 -1.68 7.78
N ALA A 538 -0.16 -2.20 8.97
CA ALA A 538 0.66 -1.46 9.94
C ALA A 538 2.06 -1.10 9.40
N LEU A 539 2.69 -1.97 8.60
CA LEU A 539 4.00 -1.68 8.00
C LEU A 539 3.94 -0.64 6.87
N LYS A 540 2.77 -0.45 6.24
CA LYS A 540 2.54 0.53 5.16
C LYS A 540 1.95 1.86 5.63
N GLU A 541 1.51 1.93 6.89
CA GLU A 541 1.10 3.16 7.55
C GLU A 541 2.21 4.21 7.46
N HIS A 542 1.85 5.43 7.06
CA HIS A 542 2.80 6.53 6.92
C HIS A 542 3.03 7.22 8.27
N VAL A 543 4.29 7.56 8.53
CA VAL A 543 4.67 8.42 9.66
C VAL A 543 4.64 9.86 9.17
N TYR A 544 3.71 10.66 9.69
CA TYR A 544 3.53 12.08 9.35
C TYR A 544 4.55 12.96 10.10
N CYS A 545 5.82 12.78 9.75
CA CYS A 545 6.97 13.56 10.22
C CYS A 545 7.64 14.34 9.09
N HIS A 546 8.53 15.26 9.47
CA HIS A 546 9.54 15.79 8.56
C HIS A 546 10.49 14.67 8.08
N GLU A 547 10.88 14.68 6.82
CA GLU A 547 11.73 13.64 6.19
C GLU A 547 13.05 13.39 6.95
N GLN A 548 13.60 14.43 7.59
CA GLN A 548 14.80 14.36 8.43
C GLN A 548 14.73 13.30 9.55
N VAL A 549 13.53 12.91 10.01
CA VAL A 549 13.37 11.84 11.01
C VAL A 549 13.68 10.46 10.42
N GLN A 550 13.52 10.27 9.11
CA GLN A 550 13.82 9.01 8.40
C GLN A 550 15.32 8.66 8.45
N ASP A 551 16.21 9.66 8.53
CA ASP A 551 17.65 9.45 8.75
C ASP A 551 17.97 8.88 10.14
N PHE A 552 17.06 9.00 11.11
CA PHE A 552 17.25 8.44 12.44
C PHE A 552 16.99 6.93 12.49
N ARG A 553 16.76 6.25 11.35
CA ARG A 553 16.49 4.80 11.26
C ARG A 553 17.68 3.88 11.63
N SER A 554 18.90 4.39 11.63
CA SER A 554 20.11 3.66 12.08
C SER A 554 20.55 4.06 13.49
N LEU A 555 21.12 3.12 14.24
CA LEU A 555 21.80 3.42 15.52
C LEU A 555 23.02 4.32 15.22
N ASP A 556 22.97 5.56 15.69
CA ASP A 556 24.01 6.57 15.52
C ASP A 556 23.86 7.65 16.59
N PHE A 557 24.90 8.46 16.79
CA PHE A 557 24.90 9.63 17.67
C PHE A 557 24.19 10.82 17.01
N ARG A 558 23.51 11.67 17.79
CA ARG A 558 22.80 12.85 17.25
C ARG A 558 23.50 14.14 17.67
N GLY A 559 24.15 14.79 16.71
CA GLY A 559 24.67 16.16 16.83
C GLY A 559 23.61 17.23 16.62
N SER A 560 24.04 18.48 16.45
CA SER A 560 23.17 19.58 16.05
C SER A 560 22.74 19.45 14.57
N LEU A 561 21.48 19.78 14.27
CA LEU A 561 21.01 19.95 12.89
C LEU A 561 21.41 21.31 12.29
N ASN A 562 22.08 22.17 13.06
CA ASN A 562 22.55 23.52 12.71
C ASN A 562 21.45 24.44 12.13
N ASN A 563 20.18 24.15 12.44
CA ASN A 563 19.00 24.85 11.92
C ASN A 563 17.81 24.66 12.87
N VAL A 564 17.59 25.63 13.78
CA VAL A 564 16.51 25.59 14.79
C VAL A 564 15.13 25.34 14.17
N THR A 565 14.83 25.87 12.99
CA THR A 565 13.54 25.66 12.31
C THR A 565 13.37 24.22 11.81
N LEU A 566 14.45 23.57 11.37
CA LEU A 566 14.44 22.14 11.06
C LEU A 566 14.29 21.29 12.33
N THR A 567 14.97 21.67 13.41
CA THR A 567 14.82 21.01 14.71
C THR A 567 13.39 21.14 15.25
N ASP A 568 12.75 22.31 15.14
CA ASP A 568 11.34 22.50 15.52
C ASP A 568 10.37 21.61 14.71
N LEU A 569 10.66 21.36 13.42
CA LEU A 569 9.87 20.44 12.58
C LEU A 569 10.10 18.97 12.94
N VAL A 570 11.34 18.58 13.25
CA VAL A 570 11.68 17.26 13.79
C VAL A 570 11.03 17.02 15.16
N CYS A 571 10.92 18.06 15.98
CA CYS A 571 10.44 17.98 17.35
C CYS A 571 8.94 18.29 17.52
N ALA A 572 8.18 18.36 16.42
CA ALA A 572 6.74 18.59 16.46
C ALA A 572 5.97 17.44 17.14
N ASP A 573 5.05 17.79 18.04
CA ASP A 573 4.20 16.84 18.78
C ASP A 573 3.44 15.84 17.88
N GLU A 574 2.96 16.29 16.72
CA GLU A 574 2.20 15.45 15.78
C GLU A 574 3.08 14.42 15.08
N CYS A 575 4.32 14.80 14.73
CA CYS A 575 5.33 13.90 14.18
C CYS A 575 5.69 12.81 15.20
N ARG A 576 6.00 13.22 16.43
CA ARG A 576 6.27 12.29 17.55
C ARG A 576 5.12 11.31 17.75
N LYS A 577 3.87 11.79 17.85
CA LYS A 577 2.69 10.93 18.04
C LYS A 577 2.46 9.98 16.87
N SER A 578 2.61 10.44 15.64
CA SER A 578 2.46 9.59 14.44
C SER A 578 3.49 8.44 14.45
N LEU A 579 4.74 8.73 14.81
CA LEU A 579 5.79 7.71 14.93
C LEU A 579 5.58 6.76 16.12
N GLU A 580 5.11 7.26 17.26
CA GLU A 580 4.72 6.45 18.43
C GLU A 580 3.55 5.50 18.09
N SER A 581 2.53 5.99 17.38
CA SER A 581 1.37 5.23 16.95
C SER A 581 1.76 4.14 15.93
N TRP A 582 2.52 4.48 14.88
CA TRP A 582 3.09 3.51 13.94
C TRP A 582 3.88 2.40 14.66
N THR A 583 4.74 2.80 15.60
CA THR A 583 5.58 1.85 16.36
C THR A 583 4.73 0.92 17.23
N ALA A 584 3.64 1.42 17.83
CA ALA A 584 2.69 0.63 18.60
C ALA A 584 1.86 -0.33 17.72
N ASN A 585 1.41 0.15 16.55
CA ASN A 585 0.64 -0.62 15.57
C ASN A 585 1.47 -1.80 15.03
N VAL A 586 2.67 -1.53 14.50
CA VAL A 586 3.58 -2.58 14.01
C VAL A 586 4.00 -3.54 15.13
N LYS A 587 4.27 -3.06 16.34
CA LYS A 587 4.57 -3.92 17.50
C LYS A 587 3.40 -4.84 17.88
N THR A 588 2.16 -4.45 17.59
CA THR A 588 0.96 -5.23 17.93
C THR A 588 0.55 -6.18 16.81
N ALA A 589 0.66 -5.76 15.54
CA ALA A 589 0.27 -6.56 14.36
C ALA A 589 1.39 -7.47 13.84
N CYS A 590 2.66 -7.08 14.02
CA CYS A 590 3.84 -7.76 13.48
C CYS A 590 4.77 -8.30 14.59
N ALA A 591 4.23 -8.67 15.76
CA ALA A 591 5.01 -9.00 16.96
C ALA A 591 6.07 -10.11 16.73
N ASP A 592 5.73 -11.14 15.96
CA ASP A 592 6.61 -12.27 15.62
C ASP A 592 7.38 -12.08 14.29
N VAL A 593 7.25 -10.93 13.63
CA VAL A 593 7.89 -10.66 12.34
C VAL A 593 9.30 -10.09 12.54
N ILE A 594 10.28 -10.85 12.10
CA ILE A 594 11.70 -10.46 12.06
C ILE A 594 12.02 -9.96 10.65
N ILE A 595 12.64 -8.78 10.56
CA ILE A 595 13.11 -8.16 9.33
C ILE A 595 14.63 -7.99 9.46
N ALA A 596 15.38 -8.64 8.57
CA ALA A 596 16.81 -8.89 8.74
C ALA A 596 17.12 -9.51 10.12
N ASP A 597 17.89 -8.82 10.97
CA ASP A 597 18.28 -9.29 12.32
C ASP A 597 17.43 -8.68 13.46
N GLY A 598 16.35 -7.95 13.14
CA GLY A 598 15.57 -7.16 14.12
C GLY A 598 14.06 -7.40 14.06
N VAL A 599 13.36 -7.10 15.15
CA VAL A 599 11.88 -7.06 15.19
C VAL A 599 11.35 -5.92 14.32
N ALA A 600 10.24 -6.13 13.62
CA ALA A 600 9.75 -5.21 12.58
C ALA A 600 9.53 -3.75 13.06
N TYR A 601 9.20 -3.51 14.33
CA TYR A 601 9.01 -2.17 14.90
C TYR A 601 10.31 -1.48 15.35
N ALA A 602 11.47 -2.13 15.25
CA ALA A 602 12.74 -1.60 15.75
C ALA A 602 13.16 -0.24 15.14
N PRO A 603 13.03 0.03 13.83
CA PRO A 603 13.39 1.33 13.26
C PRO A 603 12.61 2.49 13.89
N GLY A 604 11.33 2.29 14.23
CA GLY A 604 10.50 3.29 14.92
C GLY A 604 11.04 3.64 16.29
N MET A 605 11.44 2.63 17.08
CA MET A 605 12.09 2.84 18.38
C MET A 605 13.44 3.55 18.28
N ILE A 606 14.22 3.33 17.21
CA ILE A 606 15.50 4.03 16.97
C ILE A 606 15.25 5.49 16.56
N MET A 607 14.29 5.74 15.68
CA MET A 607 13.88 7.10 15.29
C MET A 607 13.38 7.89 16.50
N LEU A 608 12.55 7.29 17.37
CA LEU A 608 12.11 7.89 18.64
C LEU A 608 13.27 8.16 19.60
N SER A 609 14.27 7.26 19.67
CA SER A 609 15.48 7.50 20.45
C SER A 609 16.27 8.69 19.92
N GLY A 610 16.44 8.80 18.59
CA GLY A 610 17.08 9.94 17.94
C GLY A 610 16.34 11.25 18.20
N MET A 611 15.01 11.24 18.11
CA MET A 611 14.17 12.39 18.46
C MET A 611 14.30 12.78 19.95
N ASN A 612 14.46 11.82 20.87
CA ASN A 612 14.67 12.16 22.29
C ASN A 612 16.03 12.84 22.54
N GLU A 613 17.06 12.44 21.79
CA GLU A 613 18.40 13.04 21.86
C GLU A 613 18.42 14.44 21.23
N THR A 614 17.88 14.58 20.01
CA THR A 614 17.82 15.84 19.25
C THR A 614 16.89 16.89 19.86
N CYS A 615 15.73 16.49 20.41
CA CYS A 615 14.71 17.42 20.92
C CYS A 615 14.91 17.85 22.38
N LEU A 616 15.98 17.40 23.03
CA LEU A 616 16.36 17.85 24.36
C LEU A 616 16.63 19.38 24.33
N ARG A 617 16.01 20.13 25.25
CA ARG A 617 16.22 21.58 25.43
C ARG A 617 16.76 21.87 26.81
N ASP A 618 17.55 22.94 26.94
CA ASP A 618 18.03 23.42 28.23
C ASP A 618 16.90 24.07 29.04
N GLU A 619 16.72 23.67 30.29
CA GLU A 619 15.64 24.13 31.18
C GLU A 619 15.72 25.64 31.55
N THR A 620 16.85 26.31 31.31
CA THR A 620 17.07 27.72 31.71
C THR A 620 16.92 28.70 30.54
N THR A 621 17.40 28.31 29.36
CA THR A 621 17.42 29.13 28.13
C THR A 621 16.27 28.77 27.18
N GLY A 622 15.87 27.50 27.14
CA GLY A 622 14.96 26.95 26.13
C GLY A 622 15.64 26.57 24.80
N ASP A 623 16.94 26.79 24.67
CA ASP A 623 17.71 26.44 23.47
C ASP A 623 17.87 24.91 23.34
N TYR A 624 18.03 24.40 22.11
CA TYR A 624 18.24 22.97 21.88
C TYR A 624 19.62 22.56 22.38
N CYS A 625 19.66 21.47 23.15
CA CYS A 625 20.87 21.06 23.85
C CYS A 625 22.00 20.61 22.92
N ASN A 626 21.69 20.10 21.73
CA ASN A 626 22.71 19.79 20.74
C ASN A 626 23.34 21.07 20.16
N ASP A 627 22.56 22.14 19.94
CA ASP A 627 23.07 23.44 19.47
C ASP A 627 23.93 24.12 20.56
N VAL A 628 23.55 23.96 21.83
CA VAL A 628 24.35 24.40 22.98
C VAL A 628 25.69 23.65 23.07
N ILE A 629 25.71 22.34 22.80
CA ILE A 629 26.93 21.51 22.86
C ILE A 629 27.82 21.72 21.62
N ASP A 630 27.27 22.00 20.44
CA ASP A 630 28.03 22.34 19.23
C ASP A 630 28.86 23.63 19.42
N GLY A 631 28.42 24.51 20.33
CA GLY A 631 29.11 25.73 20.75
C GLY A 631 30.17 25.56 21.86
N PHE A 632 30.51 24.33 22.27
CA PHE A 632 31.51 24.07 23.31
C PHE A 632 32.96 24.24 22.83
N THR A 633 33.89 24.25 23.79
CA THR A 633 35.32 24.36 23.53
C THR A 633 35.86 23.06 22.91
N GLU A 634 36.33 23.13 21.66
CA GLU A 634 36.98 22.01 20.95
C GLU A 634 38.23 21.50 21.71
N VAL A 635 38.27 20.21 22.04
CA VAL A 635 39.33 19.59 22.86
C VAL A 635 39.60 18.13 22.47
N ASP A 636 40.86 17.68 22.64
CA ASP A 636 41.31 16.32 22.27
C ASP A 636 40.61 15.18 23.05
N SER A 637 39.98 15.47 24.19
CA SER A 637 39.16 14.53 24.96
C SER A 637 38.33 15.25 26.03
N ILE A 638 37.32 14.57 26.58
CA ILE A 638 36.49 15.04 27.71
C ILE A 638 37.29 15.56 28.92
N ASN A 639 38.53 15.11 29.11
CA ASN A 639 39.44 15.59 30.17
C ASN A 639 39.85 17.07 30.00
N GLY A 640 39.80 17.59 28.77
CA GLY A 640 40.14 18.98 28.45
C GLY A 640 38.96 19.96 28.59
N MET A 641 37.72 19.46 28.67
CA MET A 641 36.52 20.30 28.65
C MET A 641 36.48 21.26 29.87
N PRO A 642 36.13 22.54 29.66
CA PRO A 642 35.79 23.45 30.76
C PRO A 642 34.72 22.86 31.67
N ILE A 643 34.93 22.96 32.98
CA ILE A 643 34.02 22.36 33.99
C ILE A 643 32.56 22.85 33.88
N GLN A 644 32.33 24.03 33.30
CA GLN A 644 30.99 24.60 33.06
C GLN A 644 30.28 23.94 31.86
N GLU A 645 31.03 23.53 30.84
CA GLU A 645 30.52 22.81 29.66
C GLU A 645 30.32 21.33 29.99
N LEU A 646 31.33 20.71 30.64
CA LEU A 646 31.31 19.33 31.11
C LEU A 646 30.10 19.04 32.03
N CYS A 647 29.82 19.96 32.96
CA CYS A 647 28.73 19.85 33.93
C CYS A 647 27.47 20.64 33.53
N SER A 648 27.35 21.05 32.27
CA SER A 648 26.13 21.66 31.73
C SER A 648 24.95 20.69 31.81
N TYR A 649 23.73 21.24 31.90
CA TYR A 649 22.50 20.45 31.81
C TYR A 649 22.51 19.57 30.55
N CYS A 650 22.79 20.17 29.40
CA CYS A 650 22.75 19.52 28.11
C CYS A 650 23.71 18.32 27.98
N ASN A 651 24.99 18.47 28.37
CA ASN A 651 25.94 17.36 28.29
C ASN A 651 25.53 16.18 29.19
N VAL A 652 25.15 16.50 30.44
CA VAL A 652 24.70 15.53 31.45
C VAL A 652 23.42 14.79 31.00
N GLN A 653 22.48 15.51 30.40
CA GLN A 653 21.16 14.99 30.06
C GLN A 653 21.15 14.25 28.72
N ARG A 654 21.92 14.68 27.71
CA ARG A 654 22.09 13.92 26.46
C ARG A 654 22.64 12.52 26.75
N LEU A 655 23.74 12.44 27.50
CA LEU A 655 24.34 11.16 27.91
C LEU A 655 23.37 10.29 28.74
N ALA A 656 22.50 10.90 29.55
CA ALA A 656 21.47 10.18 30.30
C ALA A 656 20.34 9.64 29.40
N VAL A 657 19.81 10.46 28.48
CA VAL A 657 18.77 10.06 27.52
C VAL A 657 19.27 8.93 26.60
N MET A 658 20.53 9.00 26.17
CA MET A 658 21.17 7.90 25.45
C MET A 658 21.20 6.62 26.31
N GLN A 659 21.52 6.71 27.60
CA GLN A 659 21.60 5.55 28.50
C GLN A 659 20.23 4.91 28.78
N GLU A 660 19.13 5.67 28.76
CA GLU A 660 17.78 5.17 29.11
C GLU A 660 17.24 4.07 28.17
N THR A 661 17.84 3.88 26.99
CA THR A 661 17.29 3.04 25.93
C THR A 661 18.35 2.27 25.15
N LYS A 662 18.05 1.01 24.80
CA LYS A 662 18.89 0.20 23.90
C LYS A 662 18.78 0.57 22.41
N TYR A 663 17.93 1.53 22.08
CA TYR A 663 17.73 2.04 20.72
C TYR A 663 18.59 3.29 20.42
N SER A 664 19.55 3.60 21.31
CA SER A 664 20.61 4.61 21.13
C SER A 664 21.97 3.94 20.80
N THR A 665 23.00 4.75 20.57
CA THR A 665 24.39 4.27 20.45
C THR A 665 25.16 4.21 21.79
N PHE A 666 24.50 4.27 22.96
CA PHE A 666 25.18 4.28 24.26
C PHE A 666 25.95 2.97 24.51
N ASP A 667 27.26 3.07 24.71
CA ASP A 667 28.16 1.93 24.78
C ASP A 667 29.26 2.09 25.86
N ALA A 668 30.36 1.34 25.75
CA ALA A 668 31.49 1.43 26.68
C ALA A 668 32.22 2.80 26.64
N HIS A 669 32.22 3.50 25.50
CA HIS A 669 32.81 4.83 25.38
C HIS A 669 31.93 5.88 26.07
N PHE A 670 30.65 5.96 25.72
CA PHE A 670 29.71 6.89 26.35
C PHE A 670 29.49 6.59 27.85
N LYS A 671 29.61 5.31 28.26
CA LYS A 671 29.71 4.96 29.69
C LYS A 671 30.90 5.62 30.37
N SER A 672 32.09 5.55 29.77
CA SER A 672 33.31 6.15 30.34
C SER A 672 33.19 7.67 30.44
N GLU A 673 32.51 8.32 29.49
CA GLU A 673 32.23 9.76 29.56
C GLU A 673 31.25 10.09 30.69
N LEU A 674 30.14 9.35 30.82
CA LEU A 674 29.14 9.60 31.85
C LEU A 674 29.64 9.25 33.26
N ASP A 675 30.52 8.25 33.41
CA ASP A 675 31.24 7.99 34.67
C ASP A 675 32.16 9.17 35.03
N TYR A 676 32.89 9.73 34.05
CA TYR A 676 33.78 10.89 34.25
C TYR A 676 33.00 12.16 34.61
N VAL A 677 31.88 12.43 33.93
CA VAL A 677 30.93 13.49 34.25
C VAL A 677 30.38 13.30 35.67
N ASN A 678 29.94 12.09 36.04
CA ASN A 678 29.47 11.79 37.39
C ASN A 678 30.51 12.15 38.46
N SER A 679 31.78 11.74 38.28
CA SER A 679 32.82 12.00 39.29
C SER A 679 33.23 13.47 39.40
N HIS A 680 33.28 14.22 38.29
CA HIS A 680 33.74 15.61 38.30
C HIS A 680 32.62 16.62 38.60
N CYS A 681 31.40 16.31 38.19
CA CYS A 681 30.21 17.16 38.43
C CYS A 681 29.45 16.79 39.71
N GLN A 682 29.92 15.79 40.47
CA GLN A 682 29.30 15.29 41.71
C GLN A 682 27.86 14.77 41.49
N LEU A 683 27.66 14.06 40.38
CA LEU A 683 26.37 13.50 39.97
C LEU A 683 26.32 11.98 40.21
N SER A 684 25.16 11.38 39.98
CA SER A 684 24.94 9.93 40.10
C SER A 684 23.90 9.46 39.08
N LYS A 685 24.11 9.83 37.81
CA LYS A 685 23.38 9.26 36.66
C LYS A 685 23.74 7.78 36.52
N ASN A 686 22.78 6.98 36.06
CA ASN A 686 23.02 5.58 35.74
C ASN A 686 24.01 5.47 34.56
N THR A 687 24.96 4.55 34.62
CA THR A 687 25.97 4.32 33.57
C THR A 687 25.98 2.87 33.04
N THR A 688 24.92 2.11 33.34
CA THR A 688 24.74 0.75 32.83
C THR A 688 24.57 0.76 31.31
N VAL A 689 25.42 0.07 30.55
CA VAL A 689 25.21 -0.09 29.10
C VAL A 689 23.95 -0.92 28.86
N PRO A 690 22.96 -0.45 28.06
CA PRO A 690 21.80 -1.25 27.71
C PRO A 690 22.14 -2.49 26.86
N ASP A 691 21.35 -3.56 26.98
CA ASP A 691 21.52 -4.76 26.16
C ASP A 691 21.39 -4.42 24.67
N ARG A 692 22.46 -4.60 23.89
CA ARG A 692 22.48 -4.30 22.45
C ARG A 692 21.37 -5.04 21.68
N ILE A 693 20.78 -4.36 20.68
CA ILE A 693 19.72 -4.95 19.84
C ILE A 693 20.25 -6.12 19.00
N TYR A 694 21.52 -6.05 18.60
CA TYR A 694 22.20 -7.06 17.78
C TYR A 694 23.36 -7.68 18.59
N PRO A 695 23.63 -8.99 18.44
CA PRO A 695 24.73 -9.64 19.14
C PRO A 695 26.09 -9.16 18.62
N ASP A 696 27.00 -8.88 19.57
CA ASP A 696 28.36 -8.44 19.29
C ASP A 696 29.13 -9.44 18.43
N THR A 697 29.78 -8.95 17.38
CA THR A 697 30.83 -9.71 16.67
C THR A 697 32.09 -9.67 17.52
N PRO A 698 32.67 -10.81 17.94
CA PRO A 698 33.91 -10.82 18.69
C PRO A 698 35.07 -10.24 17.86
N GLY A 699 35.73 -9.21 18.38
CA GLY A 699 37.09 -8.85 18.01
C GLY A 699 38.04 -9.32 19.11
N ASP A 700 39.17 -9.92 18.75
CA ASP A 700 40.23 -10.31 19.68
C ASP A 700 41.62 -10.06 19.07
N ASP A 701 42.58 -9.71 19.91
CA ASP A 701 43.83 -9.03 19.55
C ASP A 701 45.03 -10.00 19.54
N SER A 702 45.01 -10.96 18.62
CA SER A 702 46.21 -11.69 18.22
C SER A 702 46.13 -12.22 16.79
N CYS A 703 47.29 -12.43 16.15
CA CYS A 703 47.36 -13.03 14.81
C CYS A 703 47.15 -14.56 14.86
N HIS A 704 45.94 -14.99 15.25
CA HIS A 704 45.61 -16.38 15.59
C HIS A 704 45.92 -17.42 14.50
N MET A 705 45.95 -17.01 13.23
CA MET A 705 46.24 -17.89 12.07
C MET A 705 47.73 -18.00 11.74
N GLY A 706 48.60 -17.16 12.33
CA GLY A 706 50.06 -17.25 12.21
C GLY A 706 50.67 -16.79 10.88
N GLU A 707 49.88 -16.48 9.86
CA GLU A 707 50.39 -15.94 8.58
C GLU A 707 50.78 -14.46 8.68
N TRP A 708 51.97 -14.14 8.15
CA TRP A 708 52.50 -12.79 8.11
C TRP A 708 53.00 -12.44 6.71
N TYR A 709 52.57 -11.29 6.20
CA TYR A 709 53.07 -10.70 4.97
C TYR A 709 54.05 -9.56 5.26
N THR A 710 54.87 -9.19 4.29
CA THR A 710 55.77 -8.03 4.37
C THR A 710 55.76 -7.32 3.03
N THR A 711 55.53 -6.01 3.05
CA THR A 711 55.22 -5.24 1.85
C THR A 711 56.43 -4.95 0.96
N GLU A 712 56.24 -5.06 -0.36
CA GLU A 712 57.16 -4.50 -1.34
C GLU A 712 56.80 -3.05 -1.67
N ALA A 713 57.67 -2.35 -2.42
CA ALA A 713 57.88 -0.92 -2.20
C ALA A 713 56.77 0.07 -2.61
N LYS A 714 55.68 -0.38 -3.25
CA LYS A 714 54.47 0.41 -3.58
C LYS A 714 53.24 -0.49 -3.74
N ILE A 715 52.52 -0.75 -2.66
CA ILE A 715 51.24 -1.51 -2.69
C ILE A 715 50.22 -0.91 -1.70
N THR A 716 48.93 -1.05 -1.99
CA THR A 716 47.80 -0.67 -1.14
C THR A 716 47.26 -1.87 -0.35
N CYS A 717 46.25 -1.66 0.50
CA CYS A 717 45.56 -2.78 1.14
C CYS A 717 44.80 -3.65 0.11
N ASP A 718 44.17 -3.06 -0.91
CA ASP A 718 43.43 -3.82 -1.93
C ASP A 718 44.35 -4.74 -2.76
N ASP A 719 45.59 -4.31 -3.05
CA ASP A 719 46.63 -5.12 -3.71
C ASP A 719 47.06 -6.35 -2.88
N ILE A 720 46.90 -6.29 -1.54
CA ILE A 720 47.17 -7.40 -0.63
C ILE A 720 45.93 -8.28 -0.49
N SER A 721 44.75 -7.65 -0.45
CA SER A 721 43.47 -8.28 -0.11
C SER A 721 42.88 -9.12 -1.23
N LEU A 722 42.76 -8.54 -2.43
CA LEU A 722 42.08 -9.17 -3.57
C LEU A 722 42.74 -10.49 -3.99
N PRO A 723 44.09 -10.63 -4.04
CA PRO A 723 44.74 -11.91 -4.38
C PRO A 723 44.69 -12.98 -3.26
N ARG A 724 44.14 -12.66 -2.09
CA ARG A 724 44.09 -13.54 -0.89
C ARG A 724 42.67 -13.84 -0.41
N ASN A 725 41.65 -13.36 -1.14
CA ASN A 725 40.25 -13.41 -0.73
C ASN A 725 40.00 -12.88 0.71
N ILE A 726 40.72 -11.85 1.18
CA ILE A 726 40.41 -11.15 2.44
C ILE A 726 39.76 -9.80 2.14
N SER A 727 39.02 -9.20 3.09
CA SER A 727 38.55 -7.83 2.94
C SER A 727 39.62 -6.84 3.42
N SER A 728 39.76 -5.69 2.76
CA SER A 728 40.73 -4.65 3.15
C SER A 728 40.39 -4.03 4.51
N ALA A 729 39.11 -4.02 4.88
CA ALA A 729 38.68 -3.74 6.25
C ALA A 729 39.18 -4.79 7.25
N SER A 730 39.08 -6.09 6.97
CA SER A 730 39.66 -7.12 7.87
C SER A 730 41.17 -7.02 7.99
N LEU A 731 41.87 -6.66 6.90
CA LEU A 731 43.32 -6.43 6.90
C LEU A 731 43.69 -5.19 7.73
N TYR A 732 42.90 -4.12 7.66
CA TYR A 732 43.04 -2.94 8.52
C TYR A 732 42.83 -3.30 9.99
N LEU A 733 41.69 -3.95 10.32
CA LEU A 733 41.33 -4.33 11.69
C LEU A 733 42.39 -5.23 12.35
N ALA A 734 42.95 -6.18 11.61
CA ALA A 734 44.03 -7.06 12.08
C ALA A 734 45.40 -6.35 12.24
N ASN A 735 45.53 -5.08 11.85
CA ASN A 735 46.81 -4.35 11.81
C ASN A 735 46.70 -2.88 12.26
N GLN A 736 45.68 -2.49 13.04
CA GLN A 736 45.47 -1.09 13.47
C GLN A 736 46.69 -0.44 14.16
N ASN A 737 47.49 -1.24 14.87
CA ASN A 737 48.75 -0.82 15.50
C ASN A 737 49.91 -0.57 14.49
N THR A 738 49.66 -0.63 13.17
CA THR A 738 50.67 -0.54 12.10
C THR A 738 50.15 0.12 10.82
N LEU A 739 48.84 0.06 10.54
CA LEU A 739 48.18 0.75 9.43
C LEU A 739 47.26 1.86 9.99
N ALA A 740 47.53 3.11 9.61
CA ALA A 740 46.70 4.27 10.01
C ALA A 740 45.41 4.41 9.17
N THR A 741 45.42 3.87 7.94
CA THR A 741 44.28 3.80 7.02
C THR A 741 44.55 2.66 6.02
N CYS A 742 43.50 2.15 5.37
CA CYS A 742 43.58 1.29 4.18
C CYS A 742 43.01 1.95 2.92
N GLY A 743 42.85 3.28 2.95
CA GLY A 743 42.33 4.08 1.83
C GLY A 743 43.05 3.85 0.50
N THR A 744 42.27 3.84 -0.58
CA THR A 744 42.71 3.54 -1.96
C THR A 744 43.81 4.44 -2.55
N LYS A 745 44.22 5.49 -1.84
CA LYS A 745 45.23 6.48 -2.28
C LYS A 745 46.51 6.46 -1.43
N ASP A 746 46.54 5.67 -0.36
CA ASP A 746 47.60 5.69 0.65
C ASP A 746 48.45 4.41 0.59
N PRO A 747 49.57 4.41 -0.15
CA PRO A 747 50.40 3.22 -0.33
C PRO A 747 51.16 2.86 0.96
N ILE A 748 51.14 1.57 1.30
CA ILE A 748 51.80 1.02 2.48
C ILE A 748 53.32 1.09 2.25
N PRO A 749 54.12 1.63 3.20
CA PRO A 749 55.57 1.71 3.07
C PRO A 749 56.24 0.35 2.85
N SER A 750 57.37 0.31 2.14
CA SER A 750 58.15 -0.91 1.92
C SER A 750 58.67 -1.50 3.24
N GLY A 751 58.57 -2.82 3.39
CA GLY A 751 59.08 -3.54 4.56
C GLY A 751 58.15 -3.51 5.77
N THR A 752 56.95 -2.96 5.64
CA THR A 752 55.90 -3.04 6.68
C THR A 752 55.44 -4.49 6.81
N LYS A 753 55.48 -5.04 8.03
CA LYS A 753 55.06 -6.41 8.33
C LYS A 753 53.61 -6.41 8.83
N LEU A 754 52.76 -7.22 8.21
CA LEU A 754 51.31 -7.26 8.47
C LEU A 754 50.85 -8.68 8.78
N CYS A 755 49.95 -8.83 9.76
CA CYS A 755 49.18 -10.05 9.99
C CYS A 755 48.17 -10.24 8.86
N ILE A 756 47.99 -11.48 8.39
CA ILE A 756 46.94 -11.81 7.41
C ILE A 756 45.73 -12.40 8.15
N PRO A 757 44.53 -11.77 8.03
CA PRO A 757 43.28 -12.30 8.59
C PRO A 757 42.78 -13.52 7.79
N PRO A 758 41.79 -14.28 8.31
CA PRO A 758 41.16 -15.38 7.56
C PRO A 758 40.50 -14.91 6.26
N SER A 759 40.64 -15.68 5.19
CA SER A 759 39.96 -15.42 3.91
C SER A 759 38.44 -15.51 4.03
N CYS A 760 37.74 -14.56 3.42
CA CYS A 760 36.35 -14.68 3.03
C CYS A 760 36.18 -15.83 2.02
N SER A 761 35.00 -16.44 1.95
CA SER A 761 34.70 -17.46 0.92
C SER A 761 34.72 -16.87 -0.50
N HIS A 762 34.14 -15.67 -0.67
CA HIS A 762 34.31 -14.82 -1.85
C HIS A 762 34.62 -13.38 -1.43
N VAL A 763 35.20 -12.59 -2.35
CA VAL A 763 35.42 -11.15 -2.19
C VAL A 763 34.89 -10.37 -3.38
N TYR A 764 34.58 -9.10 -3.17
CA TYR A 764 34.16 -8.17 -4.22
C TYR A 764 34.90 -6.84 -4.08
N GLN A 765 35.19 -6.19 -5.20
CA GLN A 765 35.86 -4.89 -5.24
C GLN A 765 34.84 -3.81 -5.57
N VAL A 766 34.54 -2.94 -4.60
CA VAL A 766 33.47 -1.95 -4.70
C VAL A 766 33.81 -0.83 -5.68
N GLU A 767 32.99 -0.69 -6.72
CA GLU A 767 33.00 0.43 -7.66
C GLU A 767 32.35 1.67 -7.01
N GLY A 768 32.88 2.87 -7.26
CA GLY A 768 32.34 4.10 -6.68
C GLY A 768 30.97 4.43 -7.25
N ASN A 769 30.02 4.81 -6.39
CA ASN A 769 28.56 4.89 -6.58
C ASN A 769 27.71 3.60 -6.47
N SER A 770 28.29 2.42 -6.19
CA SER A 770 27.50 1.18 -6.03
C SER A 770 26.60 1.21 -4.78
N THR A 771 25.30 0.94 -4.92
CA THR A 771 24.39 0.68 -3.78
C THR A 771 24.43 -0.79 -3.34
N CYS A 772 23.80 -1.12 -2.20
CA CYS A 772 23.69 -2.52 -1.75
C CYS A 772 22.93 -3.35 -2.78
N SER A 773 21.88 -2.78 -3.37
CA SER A 773 21.11 -3.44 -4.43
C SER A 773 21.98 -3.72 -5.66
N ASP A 774 22.83 -2.79 -6.08
CA ASP A 774 23.71 -3.01 -7.25
C ASP A 774 24.74 -4.12 -7.01
N ILE A 775 25.32 -4.17 -5.80
CA ILE A 775 26.26 -5.22 -5.42
C ILE A 775 25.52 -6.56 -5.35
N GLU A 776 24.42 -6.62 -4.59
CA GLU A 776 23.66 -7.86 -4.33
C GLU A 776 23.01 -8.42 -5.61
N ILE A 777 22.58 -7.58 -6.55
CA ILE A 777 22.09 -8.02 -7.87
C ILE A 777 23.22 -8.61 -8.73
N ARG A 778 24.43 -8.03 -8.69
CA ARG A 778 25.59 -8.55 -9.45
C ARG A 778 26.13 -9.88 -8.93
N ILE A 779 25.80 -10.27 -7.69
CA ILE A 779 26.21 -11.54 -7.06
C ILE A 779 25.08 -12.56 -6.87
N ILE A 780 23.93 -12.34 -7.53
CA ILE A 780 22.88 -13.36 -7.74
C ILE A 780 23.40 -14.73 -8.27
N PRO A 781 24.48 -14.83 -9.08
CA PRO A 781 25.01 -16.12 -9.53
C PRO A 781 25.60 -17.04 -8.43
N PHE A 782 25.79 -16.55 -7.20
CA PHE A 782 26.35 -17.34 -6.09
C PHE A 782 25.20 -17.89 -5.20
N PRO A 783 24.92 -19.22 -5.22
CA PRO A 783 23.68 -19.78 -4.65
C PRO A 783 23.56 -19.68 -3.13
N ASP A 784 24.67 -19.45 -2.42
CA ASP A 784 24.72 -19.36 -0.96
C ASP A 784 24.69 -17.92 -0.42
N ILE A 785 24.62 -16.91 -1.31
CA ILE A 785 24.57 -15.49 -0.95
C ILE A 785 23.16 -14.94 -1.18
N ARG A 786 22.65 -14.15 -0.23
CA ARG A 786 21.28 -13.60 -0.25
C ARG A 786 21.25 -12.08 -0.15
N VAL A 787 20.11 -11.48 -0.50
CA VAL A 787 19.84 -10.06 -0.25
C VAL A 787 19.98 -9.78 1.26
N GLY A 788 20.80 -8.78 1.61
CA GLY A 788 21.26 -8.45 2.96
C GLY A 788 22.66 -9.00 3.33
N ASP A 789 23.20 -9.98 2.59
CA ASP A 789 24.45 -10.64 2.97
C ASP A 789 25.69 -9.74 2.79
N VAL A 790 25.65 -8.68 1.96
CA VAL A 790 26.75 -7.70 1.88
C VAL A 790 27.02 -7.08 3.26
N ARG A 791 25.97 -6.80 4.02
CA ARG A 791 26.07 -6.16 5.35
C ARG A 791 26.39 -7.14 6.47
N LYS A 792 25.85 -8.36 6.38
CA LYS A 792 26.15 -9.50 7.27
C LYS A 792 27.65 -9.77 7.40
N TYR A 793 28.39 -9.70 6.29
CA TYR A 793 29.84 -9.92 6.24
C TYR A 793 30.69 -8.63 6.32
N ASN A 794 30.08 -7.44 6.17
CA ASN A 794 30.77 -6.14 6.23
C ASN A 794 29.95 -5.16 7.09
N ARG A 795 29.99 -5.32 8.42
CA ARG A 795 29.06 -4.65 9.35
C ARG A 795 29.18 -3.11 9.43
N TRP A 796 30.24 -2.53 8.87
CA TRP A 796 30.43 -1.07 8.70
C TRP A 796 29.66 -0.48 7.48
N VAL A 797 28.96 -1.32 6.72
CA VAL A 797 28.14 -0.95 5.56
C VAL A 797 26.71 -0.61 6.02
N ASN A 798 26.25 0.62 5.72
CA ASN A 798 24.89 1.05 6.06
C ASN A 798 23.82 0.35 5.18
N VAL A 799 22.53 0.51 5.52
CA VAL A 799 21.45 -0.33 4.96
C VAL A 799 21.34 -0.31 3.44
N ASP A 800 21.61 0.85 2.82
CA ASP A 800 21.50 1.05 1.37
C ASP A 800 22.89 1.08 0.67
N CYS A 801 23.97 0.87 1.43
CA CYS A 801 25.37 1.07 1.05
C CYS A 801 25.74 2.52 0.63
N THR A 802 24.92 3.52 0.94
CA THR A 802 25.21 4.92 0.60
C THR A 802 26.48 5.47 1.25
N ASN A 803 27.04 4.80 2.27
CA ASN A 803 28.33 5.18 2.87
C ASN A 803 29.58 4.61 2.16
N MET A 804 29.48 3.97 0.97
CA MET A 804 30.63 3.29 0.36
C MET A 804 31.83 4.18 0.06
N ASP A 805 31.66 5.41 -0.42
CA ASP A 805 32.82 6.24 -0.72
C ASP A 805 33.56 6.75 0.54
N ALA A 806 32.88 6.82 1.70
CA ALA A 806 33.53 7.02 2.99
C ALA A 806 34.25 5.73 3.46
N VAL A 807 33.60 4.57 3.37
CA VAL A 807 34.21 3.26 3.69
C VAL A 807 35.47 3.01 2.84
N ARG A 808 35.43 3.32 1.54
CA ARG A 808 36.55 3.14 0.60
C ARG A 808 37.70 4.13 0.82
N ALA A 809 37.42 5.28 1.43
CA ALA A 809 38.44 6.24 1.85
C ALA A 809 39.21 5.80 3.11
N SER A 810 38.56 5.06 4.03
CA SER A 810 39.17 4.62 5.29
C SER A 810 39.71 3.18 5.25
N TYR A 811 39.03 2.27 4.55
CA TYR A 811 39.24 0.81 4.68
C TYR A 811 39.55 0.08 3.36
N GLY A 812 39.63 0.79 2.24
CA GLY A 812 39.84 0.20 0.91
C GLY A 812 38.53 -0.32 0.28
N SER A 813 38.63 -0.86 -0.94
CA SER A 813 37.47 -1.26 -1.75
C SER A 813 37.14 -2.76 -1.71
N THR A 814 38.01 -3.62 -1.17
CA THR A 814 37.78 -5.07 -1.13
C THR A 814 36.93 -5.48 0.07
N ILE A 815 35.76 -6.07 -0.16
CA ILE A 815 34.77 -6.51 0.84
C ILE A 815 34.57 -8.04 0.83
N CYS A 816 34.17 -8.64 1.95
CA CYS A 816 33.83 -10.07 2.02
C CYS A 816 32.42 -10.33 1.46
N LEU A 817 32.22 -11.41 0.72
CA LEU A 817 30.91 -11.90 0.26
C LEU A 817 30.73 -13.38 0.62
N GLY A 818 30.81 -13.69 1.92
CA GLY A 818 30.70 -15.05 2.44
C GLY A 818 31.39 -15.18 3.80
N PRO A 819 31.22 -16.31 4.49
CA PRO A 819 31.86 -16.55 5.77
C PRO A 819 33.38 -16.53 5.68
N LEU A 820 34.02 -16.20 6.79
CA LEU A 820 35.47 -16.27 6.98
C LEU A 820 35.93 -17.74 7.03
N PHE A 821 37.24 -17.96 6.84
CA PHE A 821 37.94 -19.24 6.72
C PHE A 821 37.72 -20.02 5.41
N GLY A 822 36.73 -19.67 4.58
CA GLY A 822 36.40 -20.40 3.35
C GLY A 822 35.87 -21.82 3.63
N ASP A 823 35.90 -22.71 2.63
CA ASP A 823 35.34 -24.08 2.68
C ASP A 823 36.13 -25.07 3.57
N ALA A 824 36.87 -24.58 4.58
CA ALA A 824 37.57 -25.39 5.55
C ALA A 824 36.61 -25.83 6.68
N GLU A 825 36.24 -27.12 6.73
CA GLU A 825 35.42 -27.68 7.81
C GLU A 825 36.10 -27.60 9.19
N ILE A 826 35.92 -26.48 9.90
CA ILE A 826 36.17 -26.39 11.33
C ILE A 826 34.99 -27.05 12.05
N GLY A 827 35.06 -28.36 12.21
CA GLY A 827 33.98 -29.19 12.76
C GLY A 827 33.62 -28.85 14.21
N ILE A 828 32.55 -28.08 14.41
CA ILE A 828 31.92 -27.83 15.72
C ILE A 828 30.46 -28.30 15.65
N ASN A 829 30.14 -29.37 16.39
CA ASN A 829 28.85 -30.04 16.31
C ASN A 829 27.75 -29.26 17.05
N PHE A 830 26.66 -28.95 16.36
CA PHE A 830 25.36 -28.64 16.98
C PHE A 830 24.27 -29.51 16.35
N GLU A 831 23.72 -30.44 17.13
CA GLU A 831 22.69 -31.36 16.68
C GLU A 831 21.28 -30.72 16.75
N GLY A 832 20.46 -30.97 15.73
CA GLY A 832 19.01 -31.10 15.92
C GLY A 832 18.11 -30.10 15.21
N ASN A 833 17.57 -30.49 14.05
CA ASN A 833 16.11 -30.57 13.86
C ASN A 833 15.75 -31.47 12.68
N VAL A 834 14.58 -32.12 12.73
CA VAL A 834 14.18 -33.18 11.78
C VAL A 834 12.78 -32.94 11.22
N VAL A 835 12.71 -32.60 9.93
CA VAL A 835 11.49 -32.67 9.11
C VAL A 835 11.86 -33.21 7.71
N PRO A 836 11.28 -34.33 7.24
CA PRO A 836 11.54 -34.84 5.88
C PRO A 836 10.94 -33.92 4.81
N LYS A 837 11.71 -33.64 3.73
CA LYS A 837 11.26 -32.83 2.59
C LYS A 837 10.43 -33.64 1.58
N TYR A 838 9.55 -32.94 0.86
CA TYR A 838 9.00 -33.37 -0.43
C TYR A 838 10.12 -33.45 -1.50
N SER A 839 9.90 -34.18 -2.58
CA SER A 839 10.83 -34.31 -3.71
C SER A 839 10.09 -34.16 -5.03
N ASP A 840 10.70 -33.43 -5.95
CA ASP A 840 10.20 -33.03 -7.27
C ASP A 840 10.67 -33.98 -8.41
N GLY A 841 11.50 -34.98 -8.09
CA GLY A 841 12.06 -35.94 -9.04
C GLY A 841 13.38 -35.51 -9.69
N TYR A 842 13.92 -34.35 -9.33
CA TYR A 842 15.27 -33.93 -9.71
C TYR A 842 16.28 -34.29 -8.62
N ASN A 843 17.56 -34.26 -8.95
CA ASN A 843 18.66 -34.42 -8.00
C ASN A 843 19.72 -33.34 -8.26
N SER A 844 20.11 -32.56 -7.26
CA SER A 844 21.08 -31.47 -7.44
C SER A 844 22.55 -31.91 -7.57
N LYS A 845 22.87 -33.19 -7.36
CA LYS A 845 24.23 -33.73 -7.55
C LYS A 845 24.31 -34.56 -8.81
N PHE A 846 25.30 -34.33 -9.67
CA PHE A 846 25.58 -35.17 -10.85
C PHE A 846 26.11 -36.54 -10.42
N ALA A 847 25.70 -37.61 -11.11
CA ALA A 847 26.20 -38.96 -10.89
C ALA A 847 26.71 -39.56 -12.22
N PRO A 848 27.91 -40.15 -12.27
CA PRO A 848 28.37 -40.85 -13.46
C PRO A 848 27.49 -42.07 -13.73
N SER A 849 27.22 -42.35 -15.02
CA SER A 849 26.45 -43.54 -15.41
C SER A 849 27.14 -44.83 -14.96
N PRO A 850 26.41 -45.88 -14.51
CA PRO A 850 26.99 -47.06 -13.87
C PRO A 850 28.12 -47.71 -14.68
N GLU A 851 29.27 -47.92 -14.03
CA GLU A 851 30.50 -48.33 -14.71
C GLU A 851 30.34 -49.72 -15.36
N GLY A 852 30.67 -49.82 -16.65
CA GLY A 852 30.51 -51.04 -17.45
C GLY A 852 29.10 -51.27 -18.02
N VAL A 853 28.10 -50.45 -17.68
CA VAL A 853 26.73 -50.55 -18.21
C VAL A 853 26.49 -49.54 -19.33
N ALA A 854 25.84 -49.97 -20.41
CA ALA A 854 25.53 -49.08 -21.54
C ALA A 854 24.31 -48.19 -21.24
N VAL A 855 24.49 -46.88 -21.28
CA VAL A 855 23.39 -45.89 -21.24
C VAL A 855 22.51 -46.02 -22.49
N ALA A 856 21.19 -45.86 -22.32
CA ALA A 856 20.23 -45.87 -23.40
C ALA A 856 20.39 -44.68 -24.36
N ALA A 857 19.90 -44.82 -25.61
CA ALA A 857 20.11 -43.80 -26.63
C ALA A 857 19.39 -42.47 -26.29
N GLY A 858 20.09 -41.35 -26.40
CA GLY A 858 19.55 -40.01 -26.15
C GLY A 858 19.25 -39.68 -24.68
N THR A 859 19.37 -40.62 -23.74
CA THR A 859 19.22 -40.36 -22.30
C THR A 859 20.22 -39.29 -21.86
N THR A 860 19.74 -38.28 -21.11
CA THR A 860 20.61 -37.21 -20.61
C THR A 860 21.71 -37.75 -19.71
N ARG A 861 22.91 -37.20 -19.84
CA ARG A 861 24.05 -37.51 -18.96
C ARG A 861 24.11 -36.58 -17.76
N HIS A 862 23.40 -35.45 -17.78
CA HIS A 862 23.15 -34.58 -16.63
C HIS A 862 22.10 -35.23 -15.72
N CYS A 863 22.51 -36.32 -15.10
CA CYS A 863 21.67 -37.12 -14.24
C CYS A 863 22.33 -37.45 -12.91
N GLY A 864 21.61 -37.19 -11.81
CA GLY A 864 22.05 -37.48 -10.45
C GLY A 864 21.64 -38.85 -9.93
N ASN A 865 20.78 -39.60 -10.61
CA ASN A 865 20.43 -40.96 -10.23
C ASN A 865 20.10 -41.83 -11.44
N TRP A 866 20.62 -43.07 -11.46
CA TRP A 866 20.54 -43.97 -12.61
C TRP A 866 19.87 -45.29 -12.23
N HIS A 867 19.03 -45.81 -13.12
CA HIS A 867 18.41 -47.14 -12.99
C HIS A 867 18.82 -48.01 -14.18
N VAL A 868 19.15 -49.28 -13.93
CA VAL A 868 19.46 -50.26 -14.99
C VAL A 868 18.25 -51.18 -15.12
N ALA A 869 17.60 -51.17 -16.28
CA ALA A 869 16.35 -51.90 -16.48
C ALA A 869 16.57 -53.43 -16.53
N GLU A 870 15.74 -54.20 -15.84
CA GLU A 870 15.72 -55.67 -15.92
C GLU A 870 14.62 -56.18 -16.89
N GLU A 871 14.62 -57.46 -17.29
CA GLU A 871 13.61 -58.03 -18.21
C GLU A 871 12.16 -57.98 -17.68
N ALA A 872 11.97 -57.66 -16.39
CA ALA A 872 10.66 -57.53 -15.73
C ALA A 872 10.25 -56.08 -15.43
N ASP A 873 11.07 -55.09 -15.80
CA ASP A 873 10.79 -53.67 -15.52
C ASP A 873 9.74 -53.06 -16.46
N THR A 874 9.11 -51.98 -15.97
CA THR A 874 8.19 -51.14 -16.74
C THR A 874 8.45 -49.68 -16.40
N CYS A 875 8.10 -48.75 -17.29
CA CYS A 875 8.28 -47.32 -16.99
C CYS A 875 7.48 -46.89 -15.74
N VAL A 876 6.33 -47.53 -15.48
CA VAL A 876 5.51 -47.30 -14.30
C VAL A 876 6.24 -47.73 -13.01
N THR A 877 6.86 -48.92 -12.98
CA THR A 877 7.59 -49.40 -11.80
C THR A 877 8.84 -48.57 -11.52
N ILE A 878 9.56 -48.18 -12.56
CA ILE A 878 10.76 -47.33 -12.45
C ILE A 878 10.40 -45.94 -11.88
N CYS A 879 9.42 -45.23 -12.46
CA CYS A 879 9.03 -43.90 -11.99
C CYS A 879 8.58 -43.89 -10.52
N VAL A 880 7.75 -44.87 -10.13
CA VAL A 880 7.23 -44.96 -8.75
C VAL A 880 8.33 -45.34 -7.75
N GLY A 881 9.23 -46.26 -8.12
CA GLY A 881 10.34 -46.66 -7.26
C GLY A 881 11.37 -45.55 -7.03
N GLN A 882 11.70 -44.80 -8.08
CA GLN A 882 12.73 -43.76 -8.06
C GLN A 882 12.19 -42.36 -7.74
N LYS A 883 10.86 -42.21 -7.59
CA LYS A 883 10.14 -40.96 -7.23
C LYS A 883 10.26 -39.82 -8.26
N ILE A 884 10.48 -40.16 -9.53
CA ILE A 884 10.54 -39.21 -10.64
C ILE A 884 9.17 -39.08 -11.32
N PRO A 885 8.66 -37.86 -11.59
CA PRO A 885 7.43 -37.66 -12.37
C PRO A 885 7.54 -38.30 -13.77
N ALA A 886 6.51 -39.05 -14.16
CA ALA A 886 6.48 -39.80 -15.42
C ALA A 886 6.82 -38.97 -16.67
N GLN A 887 6.34 -37.73 -16.75
CA GLN A 887 6.64 -36.83 -17.86
C GLN A 887 8.12 -36.40 -17.90
N LEU A 888 8.73 -36.16 -16.73
CA LEU A 888 10.17 -35.85 -16.63
C LEU A 888 11.01 -37.07 -17.02
N PHE A 889 10.65 -38.26 -16.54
CA PHE A 889 11.34 -39.51 -16.89
C PHE A 889 11.36 -39.77 -18.41
N LEU A 890 10.26 -39.51 -19.12
CA LEU A 890 10.25 -39.58 -20.59
C LEU A 890 11.09 -38.49 -21.24
N LYS A 891 10.97 -37.24 -20.78
CA LYS A 891 11.70 -36.09 -21.33
C LYS A 891 13.22 -36.29 -21.23
N VAL A 892 13.70 -36.91 -20.15
CA VAL A 892 15.14 -37.18 -19.90
C VAL A 892 15.64 -38.50 -20.51
N ASN A 893 14.74 -39.35 -21.05
CA ASN A 893 15.07 -40.60 -21.76
C ASN A 893 14.33 -40.70 -23.12
N PRO A 894 14.65 -39.85 -24.12
CA PRO A 894 13.86 -39.73 -25.35
C PRO A 894 13.72 -41.00 -26.20
N SER A 895 14.61 -42.00 -26.03
CA SER A 895 14.49 -43.31 -26.70
C SER A 895 13.25 -44.10 -26.31
N LEU A 896 12.66 -43.81 -25.14
CA LEU A 896 11.40 -44.43 -24.71
C LEU A 896 10.17 -43.86 -25.45
N GLY A 897 10.34 -42.70 -26.11
CA GLY A 897 9.27 -41.97 -26.80
C GLY A 897 8.46 -41.06 -25.88
N THR A 898 7.51 -40.32 -26.46
CA THR A 898 6.69 -39.32 -25.74
C THR A 898 5.36 -39.87 -25.20
N ASP A 899 5.04 -41.14 -25.46
CA ASP A 899 3.82 -41.79 -24.95
C ASP A 899 4.16 -42.76 -23.80
N HIS A 900 3.71 -42.40 -22.59
CA HIS A 900 3.92 -43.20 -21.39
C HIS A 900 3.22 -44.57 -21.43
N GLY A 901 2.18 -44.73 -22.24
CA GLY A 901 1.49 -46.01 -22.42
C GLY A 901 2.33 -47.05 -23.18
N ALA A 902 3.06 -46.60 -24.21
CA ALA A 902 3.93 -47.45 -25.03
C ALA A 902 5.37 -47.57 -24.47
N CYS A 903 5.81 -46.63 -23.64
CA CYS A 903 7.17 -46.53 -23.06
C CYS A 903 7.81 -47.87 -22.65
N SER A 904 7.04 -48.77 -22.01
CA SER A 904 7.59 -50.03 -21.50
C SER A 904 7.93 -51.05 -22.59
N GLU A 905 7.41 -50.90 -23.81
CA GLU A 905 7.77 -51.71 -24.98
C GLU A 905 9.12 -51.27 -25.59
N HIS A 906 9.67 -50.13 -25.14
CA HIS A 906 10.96 -49.57 -25.57
C HIS A 906 12.06 -49.66 -24.49
N LEU A 907 11.80 -50.32 -23.36
CA LEU A 907 12.82 -50.59 -22.34
C LEU A 907 13.72 -51.75 -22.79
N GLU A 908 15.00 -51.47 -23.03
CA GLU A 908 16.03 -52.48 -23.29
C GLU A 908 16.64 -52.98 -21.97
N ALA A 909 16.44 -54.25 -21.64
CA ALA A 909 17.03 -54.87 -20.46
C ALA A 909 18.58 -54.81 -20.50
N GLY A 910 19.19 -54.45 -19.37
CA GLY A 910 20.64 -54.22 -19.25
C GLY A 910 21.11 -52.83 -19.69
N LYS A 911 20.21 -51.88 -19.98
CA LYS A 911 20.56 -50.47 -20.23
C LYS A 911 20.33 -49.57 -19.01
N ALA A 912 21.17 -48.56 -18.88
CA ALA A 912 21.03 -47.51 -17.87
C ALA A 912 20.18 -46.32 -18.40
N TYR A 913 19.19 -45.92 -17.61
CA TYR A 913 18.27 -44.80 -17.85
C TYR A 913 18.38 -43.77 -16.71
N CYS A 914 18.16 -42.50 -17.03
CA CYS A 914 18.20 -41.42 -16.04
C CYS A 914 16.89 -41.38 -15.25
N VAL A 915 16.95 -41.47 -13.92
CA VAL A 915 15.78 -41.52 -13.01
C VAL A 915 15.80 -40.43 -11.93
N GLY A 916 16.70 -39.46 -12.06
CA GLY A 916 16.77 -38.27 -11.22
C GLY A 916 17.67 -37.24 -11.89
N PRO A 917 17.19 -36.55 -12.95
CA PRO A 917 17.99 -35.59 -13.69
C PRO A 917 18.48 -34.45 -12.81
N ASN A 918 19.58 -33.82 -13.21
CA ASN A 918 19.99 -32.56 -12.60
C ASN A 918 19.06 -31.42 -13.06
N TYR A 919 18.93 -30.35 -12.27
CA TYR A 919 18.00 -29.26 -12.60
C TYR A 919 18.38 -28.52 -13.90
N ASP A 920 19.66 -28.60 -14.30
CA ASP A 920 20.27 -28.09 -15.54
C ASP A 920 20.19 -29.08 -16.72
N TRP A 921 19.51 -30.22 -16.62
CA TRP A 921 19.61 -31.28 -17.63
C TRP A 921 19.13 -30.92 -19.05
N GLU A 922 18.39 -29.81 -19.20
CA GLU A 922 17.93 -29.24 -20.47
C GLU A 922 18.87 -28.16 -21.02
N ASP A 923 19.88 -27.72 -20.27
CA ASP A 923 20.84 -26.69 -20.69
C ASP A 923 21.92 -27.30 -21.61
N PRO A 924 22.04 -26.88 -22.89
CA PRO A 924 23.03 -27.41 -23.80
C PRO A 924 24.49 -27.02 -23.49
N TRP A 925 24.72 -26.12 -22.52
CA TRP A 925 26.04 -25.52 -22.25
C TRP A 925 26.61 -25.85 -20.86
N SER A 926 25.92 -26.67 -20.06
CA SER A 926 26.45 -27.18 -18.78
C SER A 926 27.63 -28.13 -19.06
N PRO A 927 28.85 -27.87 -18.55
CA PRO A 927 30.06 -28.51 -19.07
C PRO A 927 30.31 -29.92 -18.52
N ILE A 928 29.93 -30.95 -19.29
CA ILE A 928 30.72 -32.20 -19.36
C ILE A 928 31.78 -32.00 -20.45
N ASP A 929 32.96 -31.53 -20.06
CA ASP A 929 34.12 -31.44 -20.97
C ASP A 929 34.62 -32.85 -21.35
N PRO A 930 35.11 -33.12 -22.58
CA PRO A 930 35.62 -32.12 -23.52
C PRO A 930 35.12 -32.16 -24.99
N ASP A 931 35.61 -31.12 -25.70
CA ASP A 931 36.03 -31.05 -27.12
C ASP A 931 35.09 -30.33 -28.15
N PRO A 932 35.67 -29.58 -29.12
CA PRO A 932 35.64 -28.11 -28.93
C PRO A 932 35.38 -27.24 -30.19
N GLU A 933 35.13 -25.94 -29.93
CA GLU A 933 35.37 -24.78 -30.83
C GLU A 933 34.53 -24.65 -32.15
N PRO A 934 34.55 -23.49 -32.85
CA PRO A 934 34.81 -22.09 -32.42
C PRO A 934 33.83 -21.04 -33.01
N THR A 935 34.06 -19.74 -32.69
CA THR A 935 33.67 -18.52 -33.48
C THR A 935 32.15 -18.19 -33.63
N THR A 936 31.67 -16.94 -33.79
CA THR A 936 32.27 -15.61 -34.08
C THR A 936 31.27 -14.46 -33.74
N THR A 937 31.79 -13.22 -33.60
CA THR A 937 31.08 -11.91 -33.79
C THR A 937 29.87 -11.57 -32.88
N LYS A 938 29.93 -10.50 -32.06
CA LYS A 938 29.67 -9.06 -32.39
C LYS A 938 28.20 -8.78 -32.75
N THR A 939 27.50 -7.74 -32.26
CA THR A 939 27.63 -6.77 -31.16
C THR A 939 26.25 -6.08 -30.92
N THR A 940 26.26 -4.84 -30.44
CA THR A 940 25.28 -3.73 -30.25
C THR A 940 24.59 -3.20 -31.54
N SER A 941 23.56 -2.30 -31.63
CA SER A 941 23.01 -1.18 -30.82
C SER A 941 21.48 -0.88 -31.07
N THR A 942 20.98 0.34 -30.78
CA THR A 942 19.59 0.88 -30.59
C THR A 942 19.10 1.96 -31.62
N ALA A 943 17.99 2.72 -31.36
CA ALA A 943 17.85 4.24 -31.31
C ALA A 943 16.48 4.75 -30.62
N THR A 944 15.97 6.00 -30.25
CA THR A 944 16.07 7.55 -30.30
C THR A 944 15.12 8.80 -30.92
N SER A 945 13.85 8.79 -31.47
CA SER A 945 12.89 9.90 -31.97
C SER A 945 11.43 9.48 -32.48
N THR A 946 10.32 10.24 -32.85
CA THR A 946 9.59 11.56 -32.57
C THR A 946 8.23 11.83 -33.38
N SER A 947 7.53 13.04 -33.32
CA SER A 947 6.02 13.23 -33.24
C SER A 947 5.07 13.83 -34.30
N THR A 948 3.75 13.57 -34.04
CA THR A 948 2.65 14.56 -33.84
C THR A 948 1.55 14.03 -32.87
N LEU A 949 0.54 14.84 -32.50
CA LEU A 949 -0.55 14.54 -31.53
C LEU A 949 -1.93 14.31 -32.20
N PRO A 950 -2.48 13.06 -32.32
CA PRO A 950 -3.82 12.89 -32.92
C PRO A 950 -4.63 11.65 -32.46
N THR A 951 -5.52 11.76 -31.45
CA THR A 951 -6.61 10.77 -31.17
C THR A 951 -6.20 9.29 -31.04
N HIS A 952 -4.91 9.06 -30.82
CA HIS A 952 -4.19 7.81 -30.69
C HIS A 952 -3.30 8.06 -29.48
N THR A 953 -3.32 7.20 -28.46
CA THR A 953 -2.32 7.33 -27.41
C THR A 953 -1.00 6.91 -28.05
N PRO A 954 -0.03 7.82 -28.22
CA PRO A 954 1.21 7.46 -28.87
C PRO A 954 1.88 6.37 -28.05
N SER A 955 2.68 5.53 -28.68
CA SER A 955 3.45 4.50 -27.99
C SER A 955 4.27 5.11 -26.83
N PHE A 956 4.77 6.34 -26.99
CA PHE A 956 5.31 7.18 -25.90
C PHE A 956 5.51 8.63 -26.37
N HIS A 957 5.90 9.54 -25.47
CA HIS A 957 6.24 10.94 -25.79
C HIS A 957 7.58 11.32 -25.16
N VAL A 958 8.40 12.12 -25.86
CA VAL A 958 9.71 12.55 -25.36
C VAL A 958 9.97 14.05 -25.55
N ARG A 959 10.60 14.68 -24.56
CA ARG A 959 11.21 16.01 -24.66
C ARG A 959 12.73 15.87 -24.61
N ALA A 960 13.44 16.49 -25.56
CA ALA A 960 14.89 16.49 -25.62
C ALA A 960 15.43 17.83 -25.10
N CYS A 961 16.23 17.79 -24.05
CA CYS A 961 16.62 18.95 -23.25
C CYS A 961 18.12 19.23 -23.30
N TYR A 962 18.48 20.50 -23.11
CA TYR A 962 19.86 21.00 -23.25
C TYR A 962 20.79 20.63 -22.08
N HIS A 963 20.27 20.45 -20.86
CA HIS A 963 21.04 19.93 -19.72
C HIS A 963 20.86 18.40 -19.58
N ASN A 964 21.72 17.73 -18.82
CA ASN A 964 21.68 16.26 -18.68
C ASN A 964 20.71 15.75 -17.59
N ASP A 965 20.07 16.67 -16.87
CA ASP A 965 19.05 16.47 -15.82
C ASP A 965 17.61 16.75 -16.30
N CYS A 966 17.39 16.81 -17.61
CA CYS A 966 16.14 17.17 -18.27
C CYS A 966 15.65 18.61 -18.07
N THR A 967 16.48 19.50 -17.51
CA THR A 967 16.20 20.94 -17.44
C THR A 967 16.77 21.71 -18.65
N GLY A 968 16.52 23.02 -18.69
CA GLY A 968 17.00 23.92 -19.75
C GLY A 968 16.10 23.96 -20.99
N ASP A 969 16.66 24.51 -22.08
CA ASP A 969 15.92 24.67 -23.34
C ASP A 969 15.56 23.30 -23.96
N VAL A 970 14.33 23.20 -24.45
CA VAL A 970 13.81 22.01 -25.13
C VAL A 970 14.10 22.12 -26.62
N HIS A 971 15.02 21.29 -27.13
CA HIS A 971 15.36 21.25 -28.56
C HIS A 971 14.29 20.51 -29.39
N ASN A 972 13.67 19.48 -28.80
CA ASN A 972 12.62 18.67 -29.43
C ASN A 972 11.52 18.31 -28.41
N ASN A 973 10.24 18.33 -28.79
CA ASN A 973 9.10 18.03 -27.91
C ASN A 973 8.04 17.17 -28.65
N LEU A 974 8.06 15.85 -28.47
CA LEU A 974 7.68 14.93 -29.54
C LEU A 974 7.19 13.49 -29.10
N ASP A 975 5.88 13.19 -29.27
CA ASP A 975 5.17 11.87 -29.35
C ASP A 975 5.75 10.83 -30.35
N ILE A 976 5.49 9.52 -30.20
CA ILE A 976 6.21 8.44 -30.93
C ILE A 976 5.33 7.20 -31.10
N ASP A 977 5.26 6.66 -32.32
CA ASP A 977 4.49 5.44 -32.67
C ASP A 977 5.29 4.35 -33.40
N GLY A 978 6.62 4.50 -33.50
CA GLY A 978 7.54 3.51 -34.05
C GLY A 978 8.91 4.11 -34.41
N ASP A 979 9.84 3.25 -34.85
CA ASP A 979 11.20 3.55 -35.33
C ASP A 979 11.27 4.85 -36.19
N THR A 980 11.71 5.98 -35.62
CA THR A 980 11.77 7.33 -36.28
C THR A 980 13.03 8.11 -35.85
N CYS A 981 13.67 8.99 -36.66
CA CYS A 981 14.96 9.68 -36.36
C CYS A 981 14.93 11.22 -36.11
N ILE A 982 15.72 11.71 -35.13
CA ILE A 982 16.08 13.13 -34.87
C ILE A 982 17.57 13.39 -35.01
N ASN A 983 17.86 14.62 -35.41
CA ASN A 983 19.18 15.24 -35.28
C ASN A 983 19.24 16.01 -33.96
N THR A 984 20.41 16.08 -33.34
CA THR A 984 20.59 16.81 -32.05
C THR A 984 21.01 18.26 -32.21
N ASP A 985 21.46 18.67 -33.41
CA ASP A 985 22.08 19.95 -33.74
C ASP A 985 23.07 20.46 -32.66
N CYS A 986 23.76 19.54 -31.97
CA CYS A 986 24.66 19.80 -30.85
C CYS A 986 24.03 20.48 -29.62
N LYS A 987 22.74 20.21 -29.34
CA LYS A 987 21.91 20.91 -28.32
C LYS A 987 21.09 19.99 -27.41
N VAL A 988 21.36 18.69 -27.39
CA VAL A 988 20.64 17.72 -26.55
C VAL A 988 21.63 17.01 -25.65
N ALA A 989 21.40 17.03 -24.33
CA ALA A 989 22.15 16.26 -23.34
C ALA A 989 21.27 15.29 -22.53
N SER A 990 19.93 15.37 -22.63
CA SER A 990 19.00 14.40 -22.01
C SER A 990 17.67 14.26 -22.75
N LEU A 991 16.91 13.23 -22.37
CA LEU A 991 15.56 12.93 -22.81
C LEU A 991 14.63 12.75 -21.58
N ASP A 992 13.58 13.57 -21.50
CA ASP A 992 12.45 13.44 -20.58
C ASP A 992 11.36 12.60 -21.26
N VAL A 993 11.19 11.35 -20.83
CA VAL A 993 10.23 10.42 -21.43
C VAL A 993 8.94 10.43 -20.60
N ALA A 994 7.83 10.84 -21.20
CA ALA A 994 6.55 10.99 -20.52
C ALA A 994 6.03 9.66 -19.93
N ALA A 995 5.33 9.76 -18.79
CA ALA A 995 4.66 8.61 -18.17
C ALA A 995 3.52 8.03 -19.05
N THR A 996 2.91 8.85 -19.90
CA THR A 996 1.82 8.46 -20.81
C THR A 996 2.35 7.79 -22.09
N GLY A 997 1.66 6.73 -22.53
CA GLY A 997 1.99 6.01 -23.77
C GLY A 997 1.49 4.56 -23.81
N LEU A 998 1.78 3.85 -24.91
CA LEU A 998 1.43 2.44 -25.17
C LEU A 998 2.61 1.46 -25.35
N CYS A 999 3.89 1.82 -25.10
CA CYS A 999 4.99 0.83 -25.13
C CYS A 999 4.65 -0.40 -24.26
N PRO A 1000 4.61 -1.63 -24.82
CA PRO A 1000 4.11 -2.81 -24.09
C PRO A 1000 4.83 -3.07 -22.77
N ASP A 1001 6.16 -2.97 -22.78
CA ASP A 1001 7.02 -3.27 -21.63
C ASP A 1001 7.45 -2.01 -20.85
N GLY A 1002 6.85 -0.84 -21.15
CA GLY A 1002 7.20 0.46 -20.56
C GLY A 1002 8.60 1.02 -20.91
N GLN A 1003 9.46 0.20 -21.53
CA GLN A 1003 10.84 0.54 -21.89
C GLN A 1003 10.98 1.18 -23.26
N VAL A 1004 11.90 2.14 -23.32
CA VAL A 1004 12.12 3.05 -24.45
C VAL A 1004 13.61 3.02 -24.83
N GLN A 1005 13.90 2.79 -26.10
CA GLN A 1005 15.24 2.48 -26.59
C GLN A 1005 16.02 3.72 -27.09
N ILE A 1006 17.34 3.85 -26.86
CA ILE A 1006 18.13 5.07 -27.14
C ILE A 1006 19.53 4.74 -27.73
N SER A 1007 19.93 5.40 -28.83
CA SER A 1007 21.21 5.29 -29.57
C SER A 1007 21.80 6.61 -30.00
N TYR A 1008 23.04 6.51 -30.45
CA TYR A 1008 23.98 7.56 -30.74
C TYR A 1008 24.60 7.28 -32.12
N TRP A 1009 24.23 8.06 -33.14
CA TRP A 1009 24.73 7.95 -34.52
C TRP A 1009 25.63 9.14 -34.87
N GLU A 1010 26.67 8.89 -35.66
CA GLU A 1010 27.71 9.86 -36.05
C GLU A 1010 27.15 11.09 -36.76
N LYS A 1011 26.37 10.89 -37.84
CA LYS A 1011 25.94 11.93 -38.78
C LYS A 1011 24.43 12.16 -38.68
N PRO A 1012 23.88 13.24 -39.25
CA PRO A 1012 22.44 13.48 -39.27
C PRO A 1012 21.65 12.38 -39.98
N ASN A 1013 20.38 12.25 -39.63
CA ASN A 1013 19.38 11.33 -40.16
C ASN A 1013 19.76 9.86 -39.98
N CYS A 1014 20.39 9.53 -38.85
CA CYS A 1014 20.73 8.18 -38.40
C CYS A 1014 21.57 7.43 -39.43
N SER A 1015 22.69 8.06 -39.78
CA SER A 1015 23.62 7.61 -40.81
C SER A 1015 25.08 7.85 -40.38
N GLY A 1016 26.02 7.25 -41.11
CA GLY A 1016 27.41 7.17 -40.67
C GLY A 1016 27.63 6.00 -39.72
N GLU A 1017 28.67 6.09 -38.90
CA GLU A 1017 28.97 5.12 -37.85
C GLU A 1017 27.94 5.19 -36.70
N TRP A 1018 27.75 4.06 -36.02
CA TRP A 1018 26.72 3.83 -35.01
C TRP A 1018 27.40 3.50 -33.70
N TYR A 1019 27.34 4.36 -32.68
CA TYR A 1019 28.36 4.35 -31.61
C TYR A 1019 27.94 3.73 -30.27
N GLY A 1020 26.66 3.62 -29.96
CA GLY A 1020 26.27 3.30 -28.59
C GLY A 1020 24.78 3.16 -28.34
N TYR A 1021 24.46 2.47 -27.24
CA TYR A 1021 23.14 1.89 -26.99
C TYR A 1021 22.75 1.96 -25.51
N GLY A 1022 21.47 2.20 -25.22
CA GLY A 1022 20.91 2.32 -23.88
C GLY A 1022 19.38 2.45 -23.85
N TYR A 1023 18.81 2.61 -22.67
CA TYR A 1023 17.36 2.63 -22.43
C TYR A 1023 16.94 3.78 -21.49
N ALA A 1024 15.66 4.11 -21.54
CA ALA A 1024 14.94 4.89 -20.53
C ALA A 1024 13.60 4.21 -20.21
N SER A 1025 13.15 4.32 -18.97
CA SER A 1025 11.76 3.97 -18.62
C SER A 1025 10.85 5.16 -18.94
N ARG A 1026 9.60 4.90 -19.33
CA ARG A 1026 8.56 5.95 -19.33
C ARG A 1026 8.36 6.52 -17.92
N GLY A 1027 8.20 7.84 -17.83
CA GLY A 1027 8.10 8.57 -16.58
C GLY A 1027 9.45 8.90 -15.92
N GLN A 1028 10.57 8.74 -16.63
CA GLN A 1028 11.91 9.05 -16.12
C GLN A 1028 12.70 9.97 -17.06
N CYS A 1029 13.54 10.81 -16.46
CA CYS A 1029 14.59 11.54 -17.16
C CYS A 1029 15.78 10.61 -17.48
N ARG A 1030 16.40 10.79 -18.64
CA ARG A 1030 17.61 10.05 -19.04
C ARG A 1030 18.64 10.97 -19.71
N GLY A 1031 19.78 11.16 -19.04
CA GLY A 1031 20.97 11.76 -19.66
C GLY A 1031 21.49 10.94 -20.85
N LEU A 1032 21.96 11.61 -21.89
CA LEU A 1032 22.56 10.99 -23.08
C LEU A 1032 24.01 10.58 -22.82
N TRP A 1033 24.44 9.53 -23.50
CA TRP A 1033 25.85 9.12 -23.54
C TRP A 1033 26.74 10.24 -24.06
N THR A 1034 27.86 10.49 -23.38
CA THR A 1034 28.78 11.63 -23.61
C THR A 1034 28.14 13.02 -23.53
N ASP A 1035 27.06 13.17 -22.76
CA ASP A 1035 26.23 14.39 -22.71
C ASP A 1035 25.79 14.86 -24.12
N GLY A 1036 25.62 13.91 -25.05
CA GLY A 1036 25.24 14.17 -26.44
C GLY A 1036 26.32 14.75 -27.36
N ARG A 1037 27.57 14.89 -26.91
CA ARG A 1037 28.63 15.59 -27.67
C ARG A 1037 29.34 14.76 -28.75
N LYS A 1038 29.26 13.43 -28.71
CA LYS A 1038 29.94 12.55 -29.68
C LYS A 1038 29.07 12.04 -30.83
N LEU A 1039 27.94 12.70 -31.09
CA LEU A 1039 26.89 12.22 -31.98
C LEU A 1039 26.17 13.40 -32.66
N GLN A 1040 25.48 13.14 -33.78
CA GLN A 1040 24.64 14.14 -34.44
C GLN A 1040 23.19 13.66 -34.67
N SER A 1041 22.86 12.38 -34.48
CA SER A 1041 21.48 11.88 -34.57
C SER A 1041 21.17 10.60 -33.78
N LEU A 1042 19.86 10.28 -33.69
CA LEU A 1042 19.23 9.38 -32.72
C LEU A 1042 17.79 8.89 -33.26
N HIS A 1043 17.20 7.66 -33.02
CA HIS A 1043 15.93 7.10 -33.67
C HIS A 1043 14.94 6.03 -32.96
N LEU A 1044 13.73 6.33 -32.42
CA LEU A 1044 13.07 5.71 -31.20
C LEU A 1044 12.14 4.56 -31.54
N ARG A 1045 12.17 3.57 -30.66
CA ARG A 1045 11.20 2.48 -30.63
C ARG A 1045 10.93 1.98 -29.21
N CYS A 1046 9.75 1.39 -29.04
CA CYS A 1046 9.47 0.53 -27.90
C CYS A 1046 10.12 -0.84 -28.17
N THR A 1047 10.98 -1.28 -27.28
CA THR A 1047 11.44 -2.67 -27.22
C THR A 1047 11.97 -2.92 -25.82
N ALA A 1048 11.68 -4.11 -25.26
CA ALA A 1048 12.36 -4.55 -24.08
C ALA A 1048 13.88 -4.70 -24.37
N PRO A 1049 14.76 -4.54 -23.36
CA PRO A 1049 16.18 -4.79 -23.54
C PRO A 1049 16.50 -6.20 -24.07
N ILE A 1050 15.73 -7.21 -23.65
CA ILE A 1050 15.94 -8.61 -24.05
C ILE A 1050 15.53 -8.90 -25.51
N THR A 1051 14.66 -8.09 -26.12
CA THR A 1051 14.21 -8.26 -27.51
C THR A 1051 15.06 -7.50 -28.52
N ASP A 1052 16.13 -6.84 -28.07
CA ASP A 1052 16.99 -6.02 -28.92
C ASP A 1052 18.03 -6.83 -29.69
N CYS A 1053 18.38 -6.35 -30.89
CA CYS A 1053 19.29 -7.07 -31.79
C CYS A 1053 20.67 -7.32 -31.14
N VAL A 1054 21.05 -6.49 -30.17
CA VAL A 1054 22.26 -6.57 -29.36
C VAL A 1054 22.32 -7.80 -28.48
N ASN A 1055 21.32 -7.95 -27.61
CA ASN A 1055 21.25 -9.03 -26.64
C ASN A 1055 20.86 -10.35 -27.32
N GLN A 1056 20.40 -10.26 -28.57
CA GLN A 1056 20.25 -11.37 -29.52
C GLN A 1056 21.49 -11.61 -30.41
N GLY A 1057 22.58 -10.83 -30.27
CA GLY A 1057 23.85 -11.02 -30.98
C GLY A 1057 23.79 -10.89 -32.51
N SER A 1058 22.98 -9.96 -33.04
CA SER A 1058 22.54 -9.94 -34.45
C SER A 1058 22.76 -8.63 -35.23
N CYS A 1059 23.37 -7.61 -34.62
CA CYS A 1059 23.74 -6.31 -35.22
C CYS A 1059 25.15 -5.90 -34.72
N THR A 1060 25.79 -4.79 -35.14
CA THR A 1060 27.08 -4.35 -34.52
C THR A 1060 27.24 -2.83 -34.40
N TYR A 1061 27.56 -2.27 -33.21
CA TYR A 1061 28.03 -0.88 -33.10
C TYR A 1061 29.52 -0.74 -33.43
N ASP A 1062 29.87 0.45 -33.89
CA ASP A 1062 31.20 0.99 -34.09
C ASP A 1062 31.76 1.57 -32.77
N PRO A 1063 33.09 1.67 -32.60
CA PRO A 1063 33.69 2.14 -31.35
C PRO A 1063 33.45 3.64 -31.10
N GLU A 1064 33.51 4.05 -29.83
CA GLU A 1064 33.39 5.46 -29.43
C GLU A 1064 34.40 6.37 -30.16
N PRO A 1065 33.97 7.48 -30.80
CA PRO A 1065 34.88 8.33 -31.54
C PRO A 1065 35.80 9.12 -30.62
N ALA A 1066 37.04 9.33 -31.07
CA ALA A 1066 38.07 9.98 -30.27
C ALA A 1066 37.87 11.50 -30.07
N GLN A 1067 36.94 12.13 -30.80
CA GLN A 1067 36.65 13.57 -30.75
C GLN A 1067 35.15 13.81 -30.68
N GLY A 1068 34.76 15.01 -30.21
CA GLY A 1068 33.36 15.46 -30.29
C GLY A 1068 32.97 15.68 -31.76
N HIS A 1069 31.80 15.17 -32.13
CA HIS A 1069 31.12 15.56 -33.37
C HIS A 1069 30.25 16.82 -33.13
N CYS A 1070 30.21 17.27 -31.87
CA CYS A 1070 29.59 18.44 -31.28
C CYS A 1070 30.47 18.96 -30.12
#